data_AF-N1QJX7-F1
#
_entry.id   AF-N1QJX7-F1
#
_cell.length_a   1.000
_cell.length_b   1.000
_cell.length_c   1.000
_cell.angle_alpha   90.00
_cell.angle_beta   90.00
_cell.angle_gamma   90.00
#
_symmetry.space_group_name_H-M   'P 1'
#
loop_
_entity.id
_entity.type
_entity.pdbx_description
1 polymer ?
#
loop_
_entity_poly.entity_id
_entity_poly.type
_entity_poly.pdbx_seq_one_letter_code
_entity_poly.pdbx_strand_id
1 'polypeptide(L)'
;MDRHNPPRIQVHSSNDALLDLGQPAGAASRPQLTPRQPSSRSLTQPGRPGTTQTLRNAASGNSLYSSAAPAESSELLLPPRKTQMRRFRDEDSPMRSPSENGFNSRRTSWSSESAGSRDSRYGGPFVSPFDDSRAPSRAGSDDGVTTQTVSEKFNILPGAGLLLFPEDVEKDDYLHNPDPNDKDGRLVCADLFSKRGFVNVGGLALITIGILILFIGYPILTFVQSKIDPSNGACSRDPDCISDQRPLLSNLRQSVIDPDTPDSVKTRKGDNGKQQTLVFSDEFNKPGRTFYDEDDPYFQAMDFWYGVTMDLEWYDPDAVTTEGGTLNLKFDAFQNHNLNYRSGMIQSWNKLCFKGGYLEASISLPGRGDTIGFWPGFWSMGNLGRPGFAATTDGMWPYSYHDKCDVGITPNQSDPDGLSYLPGMRLPACTCNGEDHPSPGISRSAPEIDAIEASVEYLQPPLGAAVGSASQSFQVAPFDVFWQPQADWMEIYDYSVTEANAYQGGQFQEAVSALSTLNNDWYDGKAYQTYAFEYEPGAGGYITWYIGDEPTWKMEGNAIGPNGNIGQRVVPQEPMTIIANFGMSNSFSAVNLTGLAKLFPATMRIDYIRIYQQEGDELTCDPIGYPTTDYIKNHPEPYANINLTHWEQADYSFPQNSFMHGCSSDSKPKGKKSKRSSGTPAGEWWRSWFWS
;
A
#
# COMPACT_ATOMS: atom_id res chain seq x y z
N MET A 1 -42.89 42.81 50.41
CA MET A 1 -43.97 41.82 50.63
C MET A 1 -43.60 40.63 49.78
N ASP A 2 -42.94 39.66 50.41
CA ASP A 2 -42.06 38.71 49.75
C ASP A 2 -42.55 37.28 49.99
N ARG A 3 -42.42 36.42 48.99
CA ARG A 3 -42.44 34.94 49.12
C ARG A 3 -41.55 34.38 48.00
N HIS A 4 -40.37 33.80 48.23
CA HIS A 4 -39.91 32.69 49.10
C HIS A 4 -40.13 31.28 48.53
N ASN A 5 -39.01 30.52 48.47
CA ASN A 5 -38.89 29.14 48.00
C ASN A 5 -39.62 28.10 48.88
N PRO A 6 -39.97 26.92 48.33
CA PRO A 6 -40.25 25.70 49.09
C PRO A 6 -39.01 24.77 49.26
N PRO A 7 -39.04 23.78 50.18
CA PRO A 7 -37.82 23.20 50.77
C PRO A 7 -37.58 21.68 50.52
N ARG A 8 -36.40 21.19 50.97
CA ARG A 8 -36.03 19.76 51.03
C ARG A 8 -36.88 18.96 52.03
N ILE A 9 -37.06 17.66 51.77
CA ILE A 9 -37.53 16.64 52.72
C ILE A 9 -36.66 15.37 52.60
N GLN A 10 -36.26 14.79 53.73
CA GLN A 10 -35.71 13.43 53.85
C GLN A 10 -36.79 12.46 54.33
N VAL A 11 -36.69 11.17 54.01
CA VAL A 11 -37.49 10.11 54.62
C VAL A 11 -36.59 8.94 55.03
N HIS A 12 -36.81 8.40 56.23
CA HIS A 12 -36.14 7.27 56.85
C HIS A 12 -37.03 6.01 56.82
N SER A 13 -36.40 4.83 56.97
CA SER A 13 -36.99 3.58 57.54
C SER A 13 -38.09 2.89 56.69
N SER A 14 -38.37 1.58 56.79
CA SER A 14 -37.65 0.41 57.33
C SER A 14 -38.45 -0.88 57.06
N ASN A 15 -37.76 -2.02 57.17
CA ASN A 15 -38.23 -3.29 57.78
C ASN A 15 -39.02 -4.36 56.99
N ASP A 16 -38.66 -5.61 57.35
CA ASP A 16 -39.44 -6.86 57.47
C ASP A 16 -39.97 -7.56 56.19
N ALA A 17 -40.00 -8.90 56.10
CA ALA A 17 -39.38 -10.00 56.87
C ALA A 17 -39.58 -11.34 56.13
N LEU A 18 -38.84 -12.42 56.46
CA LEU A 18 -39.36 -13.77 56.83
C LEU A 18 -38.26 -14.84 57.05
N LEU A 19 -38.28 -15.47 58.23
CA LEU A 19 -38.23 -16.92 58.59
C LEU A 19 -37.34 -17.95 57.82
N ASP A 20 -36.84 -19.05 58.40
CA ASP A 20 -36.52 -19.51 59.78
C ASP A 20 -35.83 -20.91 59.72
N LEU A 21 -35.40 -21.45 60.87
CA LEU A 21 -35.09 -22.85 61.26
C LEU A 21 -33.64 -23.38 61.12
N GLY A 22 -33.03 -23.69 62.29
CA GLY A 22 -31.97 -24.72 62.40
C GLY A 22 -30.83 -24.48 63.40
N GLN A 23 -31.01 -24.86 64.67
CA GLN A 23 -29.96 -24.98 65.71
C GLN A 23 -30.15 -26.32 66.47
N PRO A 24 -29.22 -26.84 67.34
CA PRO A 24 -28.12 -26.14 68.04
C PRO A 24 -26.76 -26.87 68.24
N ALA A 25 -25.79 -26.09 68.75
CA ALA A 25 -24.78 -26.41 69.80
C ALA A 25 -23.57 -27.34 69.57
N GLY A 26 -22.38 -26.71 69.63
CA GLY A 26 -21.10 -27.25 70.13
C GLY A 26 -20.19 -26.07 70.52
N ALA A 27 -19.70 -26.00 71.76
CA ALA A 27 -19.25 -24.73 72.37
C ALA A 27 -17.73 -24.59 72.58
N ALA A 28 -17.19 -23.36 72.39
CA ALA A 28 -16.08 -22.80 73.20
C ALA A 28 -15.89 -21.27 73.01
N SER A 29 -15.67 -20.56 74.13
CA SER A 29 -15.02 -19.23 74.29
C SER A 29 -15.51 -17.96 73.54
N ARG A 30 -16.06 -17.02 74.33
CA ARG A 30 -16.21 -15.55 74.10
C ARG A 30 -14.93 -14.80 74.59
N PRO A 31 -14.67 -13.48 74.31
CA PRO A 31 -15.66 -12.39 74.33
C PRO A 31 -15.57 -11.26 73.26
N GLN A 32 -16.60 -10.39 73.35
CA GLN A 32 -16.89 -9.11 72.68
C GLN A 32 -15.83 -7.99 72.93
N LEU A 33 -15.76 -6.82 72.26
CA LEU A 33 -16.45 -6.19 71.10
C LEU A 33 -15.66 -4.93 70.69
N THR A 34 -15.51 -4.60 69.39
CA THR A 34 -15.53 -3.22 68.80
C THR A 34 -15.31 -3.28 67.27
N PRO A 35 -15.71 -2.26 66.47
CA PRO A 35 -15.99 -2.46 65.04
C PRO A 35 -14.76 -2.36 64.12
N ARG A 36 -14.86 -3.06 62.98
CA ARG A 36 -13.81 -3.20 61.94
C ARG A 36 -13.98 -2.13 60.86
N GLN A 37 -12.99 -1.26 60.70
CA GLN A 37 -12.80 -0.40 59.52
C GLN A 37 -11.84 -1.09 58.52
N PRO A 38 -11.98 -0.88 57.20
CA PRO A 38 -11.12 -1.49 56.18
C PRO A 38 -9.74 -0.82 56.14
N SER A 39 -8.68 -1.61 55.96
CA SER A 39 -7.30 -1.14 56.00
C SER A 39 -6.68 -1.03 54.60
N SER A 40 -6.63 0.18 54.04
CA SER A 40 -5.73 0.54 52.93
C SER A 40 -4.38 1.00 53.50
N ARG A 41 -3.31 0.23 53.28
CA ARG A 41 -1.95 0.64 53.67
C ARG A 41 -1.26 1.36 52.51
N SER A 42 -1.30 2.68 52.54
CA SER A 42 -0.33 3.52 51.83
C SER A 42 1.01 3.52 52.58
N LEU A 43 2.13 3.49 51.85
CA LEU A 43 3.50 3.47 52.38
C LEU A 43 4.44 4.42 51.62
N THR A 44 4.22 5.73 51.75
CA THR A 44 5.28 6.74 51.54
C THR A 44 5.14 7.87 52.57
N GLN A 45 6.24 8.24 53.22
CA GLN A 45 6.38 9.43 54.08
C GLN A 45 7.43 10.36 53.42
N PRO A 46 7.28 11.69 53.53
CA PRO A 46 8.08 12.64 52.75
C PRO A 46 9.41 13.00 53.43
N GLY A 47 10.41 13.38 52.63
CA GLY A 47 11.71 13.88 53.12
C GLY A 47 12.47 14.73 52.09
N ARG A 48 12.97 15.88 52.52
CA ARG A 48 13.75 16.87 51.74
C ARG A 48 14.75 17.55 52.71
N PRO A 49 15.82 18.22 52.25
CA PRO A 49 16.97 17.76 51.44
C PRO A 49 18.32 17.89 52.20
N GLY A 50 19.44 17.33 51.68
CA GLY A 50 20.77 17.67 52.22
C GLY A 50 22.01 16.93 51.69
N THR A 51 22.81 17.63 50.86
CA THR A 51 24.30 17.59 50.78
C THR A 51 25.09 16.27 50.75
N THR A 52 25.65 15.97 49.57
CA THR A 52 27.06 15.58 49.28
C THR A 52 27.96 15.02 50.40
N GLN A 53 28.52 13.82 50.21
CA GLN A 53 29.97 13.63 49.94
C GLN A 53 30.34 12.18 49.54
N THR A 54 31.58 12.02 49.06
CA THR A 54 32.16 10.83 48.40
C THR A 54 32.68 9.77 49.38
N LEU A 55 32.72 8.48 48.96
CA LEU A 55 33.95 7.62 49.01
C LEU A 55 33.75 6.15 48.55
N ARG A 56 34.62 5.75 47.61
CA ARG A 56 35.27 4.44 47.33
C ARG A 56 34.68 3.09 47.84
N ASN A 57 34.62 2.15 46.88
CA ASN A 57 34.30 0.73 46.98
C ASN A 57 35.01 -0.10 48.07
N ALA A 58 34.29 -1.09 48.60
CA ALA A 58 34.73 -2.49 48.73
C ALA A 58 33.50 -3.41 48.54
N ALA A 59 33.68 -4.61 47.97
CA ALA A 59 32.60 -5.38 47.35
C ALA A 59 32.30 -6.75 47.99
N SER A 60 31.05 -7.20 47.90
CA SER A 60 30.68 -8.63 47.96
C SER A 60 29.30 -8.94 47.37
N GLY A 61 29.22 -9.98 46.52
CA GLY A 61 28.09 -10.92 46.49
C GLY A 61 26.85 -10.63 45.62
N ASN A 62 26.96 -10.89 44.31
CA ASN A 62 25.92 -11.41 43.40
C ASN A 62 24.45 -10.95 43.55
N SER A 63 24.01 -10.11 42.61
CA SER A 63 22.72 -10.29 41.93
C SER A 63 22.88 -9.93 40.44
N LEU A 64 22.20 -10.66 39.55
CA LEU A 64 22.37 -10.57 38.09
C LEU A 64 21.26 -9.72 37.45
N TYR A 65 21.64 -8.96 36.41
CA TYR A 65 20.80 -8.17 35.51
C TYR A 65 20.08 -6.95 36.09
N SER A 66 20.86 -5.86 36.19
CA SER A 66 20.41 -4.52 35.79
C SER A 66 21.48 -3.95 34.85
N SER A 67 21.11 -3.65 33.61
CA SER A 67 22.01 -3.09 32.61
C SER A 67 21.39 -1.83 32.00
N ALA A 68 21.78 -0.68 32.55
CA ALA A 68 21.45 0.63 32.02
C ALA A 68 22.71 1.32 31.49
N ALA A 69 22.62 1.85 30.26
CA ALA A 69 23.48 2.91 29.70
C ALA A 69 24.97 2.55 29.43
N PRO A 70 25.74 3.38 28.68
CA PRO A 70 25.37 4.69 28.13
C PRO A 70 25.66 4.90 26.62
N ALA A 71 25.19 6.04 26.12
CA ALA A 71 25.60 6.61 24.84
C ALA A 71 27.05 7.13 24.91
N GLU A 72 27.78 7.05 23.79
CA GLU A 72 29.01 7.81 23.56
C GLU A 72 28.83 8.80 22.40
N SER A 73 29.21 10.04 22.66
CA SER A 73 29.45 11.07 21.64
C SER A 73 30.77 11.77 21.98
N SER A 74 31.73 11.81 21.06
CA SER A 74 32.68 12.92 20.97
C SER A 74 33.48 12.89 19.67
N GLU A 75 33.71 14.08 19.12
CA GLU A 75 34.54 14.33 17.95
C GLU A 75 36.02 14.11 18.25
N LEU A 76 36.77 13.51 17.32
CA LEU A 76 38.21 13.76 17.18
C LEU A 76 38.62 13.76 15.70
N LEU A 77 38.63 14.95 15.10
CA LEU A 77 39.19 15.20 13.77
C LEU A 77 40.72 15.28 13.82
N LEU A 78 41.40 14.72 12.80
CA LEU A 78 42.67 15.19 12.19
C LEU A 78 42.91 14.39 10.86
N PRO A 79 43.73 14.88 9.91
CA PRO A 79 43.40 14.80 8.46
C PRO A 79 44.01 13.63 7.65
N PRO A 80 43.49 13.36 6.42
CA PRO A 80 43.92 12.23 5.60
C PRO A 80 45.27 12.44 4.88
N ARG A 81 46.10 11.39 4.83
CA ARG A 81 47.28 11.31 3.96
C ARG A 81 47.01 10.46 2.70
N LYS A 82 47.44 10.97 1.55
CA LYS A 82 47.40 10.28 0.24
C LYS A 82 48.50 9.22 0.13
N THR A 83 48.18 8.08 -0.47
CA THR A 83 49.15 7.21 -1.16
C THR A 83 48.51 6.53 -2.37
N GLN A 84 49.31 6.31 -3.42
CA GLN A 84 48.83 5.96 -4.77
C GLN A 84 48.70 4.44 -5.02
N MET A 85 47.91 4.12 -6.04
CA MET A 85 47.85 2.81 -6.70
C MET A 85 49.22 2.32 -7.22
N ARG A 86 49.44 1.00 -7.24
CA ARG A 86 50.13 0.32 -8.36
C ARG A 86 49.68 -1.14 -8.51
N ARG A 87 49.74 -1.61 -9.76
CA ARG A 87 49.27 -2.92 -10.23
C ARG A 87 50.28 -4.04 -9.97
N PHE A 88 49.80 -5.28 -9.82
CA PHE A 88 50.46 -6.45 -10.40
C PHE A 88 49.41 -7.43 -10.96
N ARG A 89 49.87 -8.42 -11.74
CA ARG A 89 49.14 -9.02 -12.87
C ARG A 89 49.53 -10.51 -13.01
N ASP A 90 48.52 -11.37 -13.25
CA ASP A 90 48.51 -12.73 -13.87
C ASP A 90 49.52 -13.79 -13.30
N GLU A 91 49.39 -15.13 -13.39
CA GLU A 91 48.37 -16.10 -13.88
C GLU A 91 48.26 -17.26 -12.86
N ASP A 92 47.12 -17.96 -12.81
CA ASP A 92 47.07 -19.43 -13.01
C ASP A 92 45.62 -19.98 -12.99
N SER A 93 45.37 -21.03 -13.76
CA SER A 93 44.07 -21.71 -13.97
C SER A 93 44.32 -23.07 -14.65
N PRO A 94 43.36 -24.00 -14.80
CA PRO A 94 41.94 -23.99 -14.38
C PRO A 94 41.50 -25.27 -13.61
N MET A 95 40.23 -25.33 -13.14
CA MET A 95 39.31 -26.43 -13.51
C MET A 95 37.86 -26.23 -13.01
N ARG A 96 36.91 -26.50 -13.92
CA ARG A 96 35.50 -26.90 -13.72
C ARG A 96 34.56 -26.09 -12.80
N SER A 97 33.62 -25.39 -13.45
CA SER A 97 32.22 -25.24 -12.99
C SER A 97 31.40 -26.52 -13.34
N PRO A 98 30.15 -26.70 -12.86
CA PRO A 98 28.99 -25.91 -13.34
C PRO A 98 27.97 -25.47 -12.25
N SER A 99 27.12 -24.48 -12.59
CA SER A 99 25.71 -24.24 -12.16
C SER A 99 25.30 -24.35 -10.67
N GLU A 100 24.41 -23.57 -10.05
CA GLU A 100 23.56 -22.41 -10.36
C GLU A 100 22.96 -21.96 -8.99
N ASN A 101 22.31 -20.81 -8.76
CA ASN A 101 21.87 -19.70 -9.62
C ASN A 101 21.94 -18.38 -8.81
N GLY A 102 21.65 -17.21 -9.41
CA GLY A 102 21.56 -15.96 -8.63
C GLY A 102 21.56 -14.66 -9.44
N PHE A 103 20.46 -14.35 -10.11
CA PHE A 103 20.30 -13.06 -10.79
C PHE A 103 19.76 -11.99 -9.84
N ASN A 104 20.63 -11.03 -9.53
CA ASN A 104 20.24 -9.75 -8.93
C ASN A 104 20.93 -8.63 -9.71
N SER A 105 20.16 -7.74 -10.35
CA SER A 105 20.37 -6.28 -10.31
C SER A 105 19.52 -5.54 -11.34
N ARG A 106 18.85 -4.49 -10.87
CA ARG A 106 18.38 -3.39 -11.71
C ARG A 106 19.60 -2.66 -12.32
N ARG A 107 19.54 -2.25 -13.59
CA ARG A 107 20.22 -1.01 -14.02
C ARG A 107 19.57 -0.37 -15.23
N THR A 108 19.37 0.94 -15.12
CA THR A 108 18.96 1.85 -16.17
C THR A 108 20.15 2.26 -17.03
N SER A 109 19.92 2.56 -18.32
CA SER A 109 20.76 3.50 -19.08
C SER A 109 20.07 3.97 -20.37
N TRP A 110 19.86 5.28 -20.47
CA TRP A 110 19.86 5.95 -21.77
C TRP A 110 21.28 5.89 -22.34
N SER A 111 21.42 5.46 -23.59
CA SER A 111 22.39 6.04 -24.52
C SER A 111 22.10 5.60 -25.94
N SER A 112 21.95 6.56 -26.84
CA SER A 112 21.84 6.33 -28.28
C SER A 112 23.22 6.11 -28.90
N GLU A 113 23.41 5.02 -29.64
CA GLU A 113 24.41 4.98 -30.71
C GLU A 113 23.78 4.55 -32.02
N SER A 114 24.12 5.28 -33.07
CA SER A 114 23.51 5.20 -34.39
C SER A 114 24.52 4.80 -35.45
N ALA A 115 24.07 3.97 -36.39
CA ALA A 115 24.59 3.78 -37.75
C ALA A 115 26.07 3.34 -37.93
N GLY A 116 26.29 2.20 -38.61
CA GLY A 116 27.67 1.87 -39.01
C GLY A 116 28.00 0.59 -39.77
N SER A 117 27.26 0.24 -40.83
CA SER A 117 27.78 -0.57 -41.98
C SER A 117 28.18 -2.06 -41.80
N ARG A 118 27.66 -2.87 -42.73
CA ARG A 118 28.28 -4.00 -43.50
C ARG A 118 29.65 -4.54 -43.02
N ASP A 119 29.89 -5.86 -42.99
CA ASP A 119 29.46 -6.85 -43.99
C ASP A 119 29.38 -8.28 -43.44
N SER A 120 28.55 -9.12 -44.05
CA SER A 120 28.42 -10.54 -43.69
C SER A 120 29.18 -11.46 -44.66
N ARG A 121 29.94 -12.42 -44.11
CA ARG A 121 30.32 -13.64 -44.82
C ARG A 121 30.16 -14.86 -43.92
N TYR A 122 29.29 -15.77 -44.35
CA TYR A 122 29.27 -17.23 -44.14
C TYR A 122 29.71 -17.80 -42.77
N GLY A 123 28.87 -18.57 -42.06
CA GLY A 123 27.50 -18.99 -42.38
C GLY A 123 26.97 -20.02 -41.38
N GLY A 124 25.63 -20.13 -41.28
CA GLY A 124 24.95 -21.19 -40.55
C GLY A 124 24.45 -22.30 -41.47
N PRO A 125 24.23 -23.55 -40.99
CA PRO A 125 23.87 -24.67 -41.85
C PRO A 125 22.37 -25.05 -41.78
N PHE A 126 21.66 -24.87 -42.90
CA PHE A 126 20.56 -25.75 -43.30
C PHE A 126 20.45 -25.71 -44.84
N VAL A 127 20.88 -26.78 -45.52
CA VAL A 127 20.70 -26.98 -46.96
C VAL A 127 20.08 -28.37 -47.17
N SER A 128 19.13 -28.46 -48.10
CA SER A 128 18.21 -29.60 -48.23
C SER A 128 18.73 -30.70 -49.19
N PRO A 129 18.10 -31.90 -49.20
CA PRO A 129 18.79 -33.13 -49.60
C PRO A 129 18.50 -33.58 -51.03
N PHE A 130 19.49 -33.52 -51.91
CA PHE A 130 19.51 -34.28 -53.18
C PHE A 130 20.92 -34.67 -53.66
N ASP A 131 21.89 -34.81 -52.75
CA ASP A 131 23.23 -35.28 -53.10
C ASP A 131 23.79 -36.23 -52.04
N ASP A 132 23.56 -37.53 -52.25
CA ASP A 132 24.36 -38.57 -51.59
C ASP A 132 24.40 -39.84 -52.44
N SER A 133 25.50 -40.03 -53.18
CA SER A 133 26.32 -41.26 -53.11
C SER A 133 27.25 -41.41 -54.33
N ARG A 134 28.57 -41.30 -54.08
CA ARG A 134 29.53 -42.37 -54.41
C ARG A 134 30.93 -42.15 -53.83
N ALA A 135 31.24 -43.03 -52.87
CA ALA A 135 32.49 -43.79 -52.69
C ALA A 135 33.87 -43.06 -52.66
N PRO A 136 34.73 -43.39 -51.67
CA PRO A 136 36.11 -42.91 -51.59
C PRO A 136 37.09 -43.80 -52.37
N SER A 137 38.25 -43.28 -52.74
CA SER A 137 39.46 -44.09 -52.99
C SER A 137 40.75 -43.29 -52.74
N ARG A 138 41.71 -43.93 -52.07
CA ARG A 138 43.08 -43.44 -51.86
C ARG A 138 43.96 -43.75 -53.08
N ALA A 139 45.01 -42.93 -53.22
CA ALA A 139 46.39 -43.29 -53.62
C ALA A 139 46.69 -44.10 -54.90
N GLY A 140 47.76 -43.67 -55.59
CA GLY A 140 48.75 -44.58 -56.16
C GLY A 140 48.56 -45.04 -57.61
N SER A 141 49.36 -44.43 -58.49
CA SER A 141 50.13 -45.09 -59.57
C SER A 141 49.68 -46.47 -60.11
N ASP A 142 49.34 -46.56 -61.39
CA ASP A 142 50.29 -47.03 -62.43
C ASP A 142 49.74 -46.95 -63.87
N ASP A 143 50.67 -47.16 -64.81
CA ASP A 143 50.67 -46.94 -66.26
C ASP A 143 49.45 -47.37 -67.11
N GLY A 144 49.35 -46.72 -68.29
CA GLY A 144 48.19 -46.82 -69.18
C GLY A 144 48.23 -47.91 -70.26
N VAL A 145 47.09 -48.07 -70.95
CA VAL A 145 46.96 -48.84 -72.21
C VAL A 145 46.08 -48.05 -73.18
N THR A 146 46.45 -48.05 -74.46
CA THR A 146 45.78 -47.35 -75.57
C THR A 146 44.69 -48.20 -76.22
N THR A 147 43.69 -47.57 -76.85
CA THR A 147 43.02 -48.12 -78.04
C THR A 147 42.31 -47.05 -78.89
N GLN A 148 42.85 -46.80 -80.09
CA GLN A 148 41.98 -46.65 -81.26
C GLN A 148 41.27 -47.99 -81.47
N THR A 149 39.94 -48.05 -81.61
CA THR A 149 39.12 -49.07 -82.36
C THR A 149 37.64 -49.09 -81.94
N VAL A 150 36.86 -48.05 -82.28
CA VAL A 150 35.38 -48.20 -82.42
C VAL A 150 34.82 -47.55 -83.70
N SER A 151 35.69 -47.18 -84.65
CA SER A 151 35.31 -46.62 -85.95
C SER A 151 34.73 -47.63 -86.94
N GLU A 152 34.60 -48.92 -86.56
CA GLU A 152 34.13 -49.99 -87.44
C GLU A 152 32.70 -50.48 -87.13
N LYS A 153 32.12 -50.18 -85.96
CA LYS A 153 30.90 -50.90 -85.53
C LYS A 153 29.57 -50.29 -85.97
N PHE A 154 29.51 -48.99 -86.27
CA PHE A 154 28.26 -48.31 -86.66
C PHE A 154 28.44 -47.41 -87.89
N ASN A 155 28.92 -48.03 -88.97
CA ASN A 155 28.63 -47.58 -90.33
C ASN A 155 27.11 -47.56 -90.55
N ILE A 156 26.55 -46.42 -90.96
CA ILE A 156 25.25 -46.36 -91.64
C ILE A 156 25.48 -45.69 -93.00
N LEU A 157 25.88 -46.51 -93.95
CA LEU A 157 25.79 -46.22 -95.38
C LEU A 157 24.30 -46.15 -95.78
N PRO A 158 23.94 -45.36 -96.80
CA PRO A 158 22.58 -45.34 -97.32
C PRO A 158 22.25 -46.70 -97.96
N GLY A 159 21.38 -47.47 -97.32
CA GLY A 159 20.88 -48.74 -97.86
C GLY A 159 19.95 -48.53 -99.06
N ALA A 160 19.72 -49.59 -99.85
CA ALA A 160 18.99 -49.57 -101.12
C ALA A 160 17.46 -49.30 -101.03
N GLY A 161 17.00 -48.63 -99.96
CA GLY A 161 15.70 -47.94 -99.89
C GLY A 161 15.82 -46.41 -99.89
N LEU A 162 17.04 -45.86 -99.90
CA LEU A 162 17.31 -44.41 -99.91
C LEU A 162 17.61 -43.91 -101.34
N LEU A 163 16.67 -44.12 -102.25
CA LEU A 163 16.70 -43.51 -103.59
C LEU A 163 15.63 -42.42 -103.64
N LEU A 164 16.08 -41.16 -103.64
CA LEU A 164 15.20 -40.00 -103.79
C LEU A 164 14.55 -40.01 -105.18
N PHE A 165 13.23 -40.24 -105.21
CA PHE A 165 12.39 -39.81 -106.31
C PHE A 165 11.70 -38.49 -105.88
N PRO A 166 11.88 -37.38 -106.62
CA PRO A 166 11.43 -36.05 -106.20
C PRO A 166 9.94 -35.82 -106.50
N GLU A 167 9.06 -36.70 -105.99
CA GLU A 167 7.61 -36.65 -106.24
C GLU A 167 6.73 -36.84 -104.99
N ASP A 168 7.29 -37.22 -103.83
CA ASP A 168 6.55 -37.21 -102.56
C ASP A 168 6.58 -35.80 -101.94
N VAL A 169 5.44 -35.11 -102.02
CA VAL A 169 5.21 -33.80 -101.36
C VAL A 169 4.93 -34.03 -99.87
N GLU A 170 5.82 -33.58 -99.00
CA GLU A 170 5.61 -33.64 -97.55
C GLU A 170 4.61 -32.56 -97.10
N LYS A 171 3.88 -32.82 -95.99
CA LYS A 171 2.75 -31.97 -95.58
C LYS A 171 3.14 -30.54 -95.17
N ASP A 172 4.42 -30.30 -94.95
CA ASP A 172 5.05 -29.06 -94.56
C ASP A 172 5.84 -28.38 -95.70
N ASP A 173 5.87 -28.95 -96.92
CA ASP A 173 6.51 -28.30 -98.08
C ASP A 173 5.92 -26.91 -98.41
N TYR A 174 4.65 -26.69 -98.09
CA TYR A 174 3.98 -25.38 -98.15
C TYR A 174 4.71 -24.30 -97.32
N LEU A 175 5.40 -24.69 -96.23
CA LEU A 175 6.10 -23.78 -95.34
C LEU A 175 7.51 -23.43 -95.85
N HIS A 176 8.04 -24.20 -96.80
CA HIS A 176 9.46 -24.18 -97.16
C HIS A 176 9.75 -23.91 -98.64
N ASN A 177 8.76 -23.99 -99.54
CA ASN A 177 8.87 -23.54 -100.93
C ASN A 177 8.06 -22.26 -101.20
N PRO A 178 8.68 -21.07 -101.31
CA PRO A 178 7.97 -19.84 -101.67
C PRO A 178 7.55 -19.85 -103.15
N ASP A 179 6.24 -19.80 -103.42
CA ASP A 179 5.69 -19.68 -104.79
C ASP A 179 5.98 -18.27 -105.36
N PRO A 180 6.52 -18.15 -106.60
CA PRO A 180 6.62 -16.86 -107.30
C PRO A 180 5.32 -16.07 -107.50
N ASN A 181 4.15 -16.66 -107.22
CA ASN A 181 2.85 -15.98 -107.18
C ASN A 181 2.40 -15.49 -105.79
N ASP A 182 3.16 -15.73 -104.71
CA ASP A 182 2.79 -15.30 -103.36
C ASP A 182 3.03 -13.80 -103.17
N LYS A 183 2.08 -13.01 -103.68
CA LYS A 183 2.15 -11.55 -103.74
C LYS A 183 1.71 -10.89 -102.44
N ASP A 184 2.68 -10.22 -101.82
CA ASP A 184 2.54 -8.94 -101.14
C ASP A 184 1.64 -8.88 -99.90
N GLY A 185 2.29 -9.08 -98.74
CA GLY A 185 2.61 -7.91 -97.92
C GLY A 185 1.44 -7.07 -97.40
N ARG A 186 0.32 -7.68 -97.01
CA ARG A 186 -0.79 -7.00 -96.30
C ARG A 186 -1.10 -7.67 -94.96
N LEU A 187 -0.56 -7.08 -93.89
CA LEU A 187 -1.05 -7.31 -92.52
C LEU A 187 -2.53 -6.90 -92.45
N VAL A 188 -3.43 -7.88 -92.45
CA VAL A 188 -4.87 -7.63 -92.37
C VAL A 188 -5.21 -7.28 -90.91
N CYS A 189 -5.71 -6.07 -90.66
CA CYS A 189 -6.05 -5.59 -89.31
C CYS A 189 -7.12 -6.43 -88.58
N ALA A 190 -7.73 -7.42 -89.25
CA ALA A 190 -8.62 -8.40 -88.63
C ALA A 190 -7.89 -9.36 -87.66
N ASP A 191 -6.58 -9.62 -87.83
CA ASP A 191 -5.86 -10.55 -86.94
C ASP A 191 -5.57 -9.95 -85.55
N LEU A 192 -5.49 -8.62 -85.44
CA LEU A 192 -5.41 -7.90 -84.16
C LEU A 192 -6.68 -8.10 -83.31
N PHE A 193 -7.83 -8.33 -83.95
CA PHE A 193 -9.12 -8.59 -83.31
C PHE A 193 -9.54 -10.07 -83.37
N SER A 194 -8.60 -10.96 -83.70
CA SER A 194 -8.83 -12.41 -83.61
C SER A 194 -8.94 -12.85 -82.13
N LYS A 195 -9.67 -13.94 -81.86
CA LYS A 195 -9.71 -14.55 -80.51
C LYS A 195 -8.32 -14.88 -79.96
N ARG A 196 -7.36 -15.22 -80.84
CA ARG A 196 -5.96 -15.49 -80.46
C ARG A 196 -5.21 -14.21 -80.11
N GLY A 197 -5.44 -13.12 -80.84
CA GLY A 197 -4.89 -11.79 -80.53
C GLY A 197 -5.27 -11.31 -79.13
N PHE A 198 -6.55 -11.38 -78.78
CA PHE A 198 -7.03 -11.03 -77.43
C PHE A 198 -6.44 -11.93 -76.32
N VAL A 199 -6.31 -13.24 -76.55
CA VAL A 199 -5.71 -14.15 -75.57
C VAL A 199 -4.22 -13.86 -75.39
N ASN A 200 -3.47 -13.60 -76.46
CA ASN A 200 -2.04 -13.30 -76.38
C ASN A 200 -1.77 -11.93 -75.73
N VAL A 201 -2.51 -10.88 -76.11
CA VAL A 201 -2.38 -9.54 -75.51
C VAL A 201 -2.86 -9.52 -74.06
N GLY A 202 -3.97 -10.21 -73.76
CA GLY A 202 -4.47 -10.37 -72.39
C GLY A 202 -3.51 -11.18 -71.50
N GLY A 203 -2.93 -12.26 -72.04
CA GLY A 203 -1.90 -13.05 -71.36
C GLY A 203 -0.63 -12.25 -71.10
N LEU A 204 -0.15 -11.48 -72.09
CA LEU A 204 0.99 -10.58 -71.92
C LEU A 204 0.71 -9.52 -70.84
N ALA A 205 -0.47 -8.89 -70.88
CA ALA A 205 -0.89 -7.92 -69.87
C ALA A 205 -0.92 -8.54 -68.46
N LEU A 206 -1.50 -9.72 -68.31
CA LEU A 206 -1.57 -10.45 -67.03
C LEU A 206 -0.17 -10.80 -66.51
N ILE A 207 0.74 -11.26 -67.38
CA ILE A 207 2.14 -11.53 -67.01
C ILE A 207 2.85 -10.24 -66.59
N THR A 208 2.72 -9.14 -67.34
CA THR A 208 3.34 -7.86 -66.95
C THR A 208 2.78 -7.29 -65.65
N ILE A 209 1.47 -7.39 -65.42
CA ILE A 209 0.85 -6.97 -64.15
C ILE A 209 1.32 -7.88 -63.00
N GLY A 210 1.42 -9.19 -63.21
CA GLY A 210 1.97 -10.13 -62.22
C GLY A 210 3.42 -9.81 -61.85
N ILE A 211 4.27 -9.49 -62.83
CA ILE A 211 5.66 -9.05 -62.62
C ILE A 211 5.69 -7.71 -61.86
N LEU A 212 4.87 -6.74 -62.22
CA LEU A 212 4.79 -5.46 -61.51
C LEU A 212 4.29 -5.62 -60.07
N ILE A 213 3.32 -6.51 -59.81
CA ILE A 213 2.89 -6.84 -58.45
C ILE A 213 4.01 -7.54 -57.68
N LEU A 214 4.76 -8.46 -58.30
CA LEU A 214 5.83 -9.20 -57.61
C LEU A 214 7.08 -8.35 -57.31
N PHE A 215 7.46 -7.42 -58.19
CA PHE A 215 8.68 -6.61 -58.04
C PHE A 215 8.45 -5.17 -57.56
N ILE A 216 7.22 -4.64 -57.58
CA ILE A 216 6.88 -3.30 -57.08
C ILE A 216 5.81 -3.38 -55.99
N GLY A 217 4.69 -4.06 -56.28
CA GLY A 217 3.58 -4.18 -55.33
C GLY A 217 3.97 -4.88 -54.02
N TYR A 218 4.63 -6.03 -54.10
CA TYR A 218 4.99 -6.86 -52.96
C TYR A 218 6.09 -6.22 -52.07
N PRO A 219 7.17 -5.61 -52.60
CA PRO A 219 8.09 -4.80 -51.78
C PRO A 219 7.42 -3.60 -51.11
N ILE A 220 6.50 -2.90 -51.78
CA ILE A 220 5.78 -1.77 -51.18
C ILE A 220 4.85 -2.27 -50.07
N LEU A 221 4.05 -3.32 -50.33
CA LEU A 221 3.14 -3.90 -49.33
C LEU A 221 3.90 -4.43 -48.12
N THR A 222 4.99 -5.19 -48.31
CA THR A 222 5.80 -5.69 -47.19
C THR A 222 6.51 -4.58 -46.42
N PHE A 223 7.00 -3.53 -47.10
CA PHE A 223 7.56 -2.36 -46.42
C PHE A 223 6.50 -1.61 -45.61
N VAL A 224 5.35 -1.29 -46.20
CA VAL A 224 4.24 -0.59 -45.54
C VAL A 224 3.70 -1.43 -44.38
N GLN A 225 3.52 -2.73 -44.55
CA GLN A 225 3.07 -3.64 -43.50
C GLN A 225 4.09 -3.74 -42.35
N SER A 226 5.40 -3.75 -42.62
CA SER A 226 6.44 -3.67 -41.58
C SER A 226 6.55 -2.30 -40.87
N LYS A 227 5.90 -1.26 -41.41
CA LYS A 227 5.81 0.08 -40.82
C LYS A 227 4.50 0.35 -40.09
N ILE A 228 3.44 -0.39 -40.41
CA ILE A 228 2.13 -0.33 -39.74
C ILE A 228 2.07 -1.35 -38.60
N ASP A 229 2.58 -2.56 -38.81
CA ASP A 229 2.79 -3.60 -37.78
C ASP A 229 4.30 -3.79 -37.51
N PRO A 230 4.92 -2.96 -36.65
CA PRO A 230 6.25 -3.24 -36.12
C PRO A 230 6.18 -4.45 -35.16
N SER A 231 6.42 -5.64 -35.73
CA SER A 231 6.49 -6.95 -35.07
C SER A 231 5.17 -7.56 -34.58
N ASN A 232 4.72 -8.60 -35.29
CA ASN A 232 3.94 -9.66 -34.66
C ASN A 232 4.85 -10.45 -33.71
N GLY A 233 4.75 -10.15 -32.40
CA GLY A 233 5.15 -11.04 -31.32
C GLY A 233 6.65 -11.17 -31.05
N ALA A 234 7.25 -10.14 -30.43
CA ALA A 234 8.50 -10.31 -29.68
C ALA A 234 8.43 -11.48 -28.69
N CYS A 235 7.25 -11.70 -28.09
CA CYS A 235 6.97 -12.78 -27.14
C CYS A 235 6.85 -14.20 -27.74
N SER A 236 7.12 -14.39 -29.04
CA SER A 236 7.04 -15.73 -29.66
C SER A 236 8.23 -16.64 -29.33
N ARG A 237 9.27 -16.13 -28.66
CA ARG A 237 10.53 -16.85 -28.40
C ARG A 237 10.99 -16.79 -26.95
N ASP A 238 10.28 -16.05 -26.10
CA ASP A 238 10.66 -15.78 -24.73
C ASP A 238 9.44 -16.09 -23.83
N PRO A 239 9.53 -17.11 -22.96
CA PRO A 239 8.41 -17.49 -22.10
C PRO A 239 8.05 -16.42 -21.06
N ASP A 240 8.95 -15.47 -20.76
CA ASP A 240 8.74 -14.40 -19.78
C ASP A 240 8.25 -13.09 -20.43
N CYS A 241 8.02 -13.08 -21.75
CA CYS A 241 7.57 -11.88 -22.46
C CYS A 241 6.06 -11.64 -22.27
N ILE A 242 5.75 -10.57 -21.55
CA ILE A 242 4.39 -10.10 -21.28
C ILE A 242 3.79 -9.55 -22.59
N SER A 243 2.70 -10.15 -23.07
CA SER A 243 2.07 -9.74 -24.33
C SER A 243 1.40 -8.37 -24.25
N ASP A 244 1.68 -7.48 -25.21
CA ASP A 244 1.13 -6.12 -25.31
C ASP A 244 -0.41 -6.06 -25.37
N GLN A 245 -1.08 -7.17 -25.70
CA GLN A 245 -2.53 -7.29 -25.65
C GLN A 245 -3.04 -7.74 -24.27
N ARG A 246 -2.91 -6.82 -23.31
CA ARG A 246 -3.67 -6.84 -22.05
C ARG A 246 -4.53 -5.58 -21.98
N PRO A 247 -5.82 -5.68 -21.60
CA PRO A 247 -6.63 -4.49 -21.34
C PRO A 247 -6.12 -3.81 -20.06
N LEU A 248 -5.23 -2.83 -20.23
CA LEU A 248 -4.44 -2.20 -19.16
C LEU A 248 -5.26 -1.57 -18.00
N LEU A 249 -6.58 -1.46 -18.13
CA LEU A 249 -7.46 -0.80 -17.15
C LEU A 249 -8.76 -1.57 -16.84
N SER A 250 -8.96 -2.81 -17.32
CA SER A 250 -10.25 -3.52 -17.12
C SER A 250 -10.48 -4.01 -15.69
N ASN A 251 -9.39 -4.23 -14.95
CA ASN A 251 -9.44 -4.81 -13.61
C ASN A 251 -9.38 -3.74 -12.51
N LEU A 252 -9.03 -2.51 -12.87
CA LEU A 252 -9.01 -1.36 -11.96
C LEU A 252 -10.43 -1.04 -11.49
N ARG A 253 -10.56 -0.85 -10.19
CA ARG A 253 -11.81 -0.47 -9.55
C ARG A 253 -12.11 1.01 -9.84
N GLN A 254 -13.37 1.32 -10.20
CA GLN A 254 -13.77 2.68 -10.57
C GLN A 254 -14.90 3.26 -9.70
N SER A 255 -15.56 2.43 -8.88
CA SER A 255 -16.66 2.83 -8.01
C SER A 255 -16.22 2.88 -6.55
N VAL A 256 -16.58 3.96 -5.86
CA VAL A 256 -16.28 4.21 -4.43
C VAL A 256 -17.00 3.22 -3.50
N ILE A 257 -18.17 2.74 -3.91
CA ILE A 257 -18.84 1.58 -3.32
C ILE A 257 -18.50 0.36 -4.19
N ASP A 258 -18.10 -0.75 -3.56
CA ASP A 258 -17.85 -2.01 -4.24
C ASP A 258 -19.17 -2.57 -4.84
N PRO A 259 -19.20 -2.99 -6.11
CA PRO A 259 -20.39 -3.62 -6.70
C PRO A 259 -20.87 -4.87 -5.96
N ASP A 260 -19.97 -5.56 -5.23
CA ASP A 260 -20.31 -6.78 -4.48
C ASP A 260 -20.91 -6.46 -3.09
N THR A 261 -20.91 -5.19 -2.63
CA THR A 261 -21.47 -4.81 -1.32
C THR A 261 -23.00 -5.03 -1.26
N PRO A 262 -23.51 -5.81 -0.29
CA PRO A 262 -24.94 -6.08 -0.15
C PRO A 262 -25.81 -4.84 0.03
N ASP A 263 -27.00 -4.82 -0.55
CA ASP A 263 -27.97 -3.72 -0.36
C ASP A 263 -28.40 -3.52 1.11
N SER A 264 -28.38 -4.59 1.91
CA SER A 264 -28.78 -4.56 3.32
C SER A 264 -27.88 -3.72 4.21
N VAL A 265 -26.62 -3.48 3.81
CA VAL A 265 -25.63 -2.71 4.58
C VAL A 265 -25.43 -1.29 4.04
N LYS A 266 -26.30 -0.78 3.16
CA LYS A 266 -26.13 0.57 2.58
C LYS A 266 -26.57 1.72 3.49
N THR A 267 -27.24 1.41 4.61
CA THR A 267 -27.69 2.41 5.60
C THR A 267 -27.57 1.86 7.01
N ARG A 268 -27.04 2.64 7.95
CA ARG A 268 -27.07 2.36 9.39
C ARG A 268 -27.65 3.53 10.18
N LYS A 269 -27.84 3.33 11.47
CA LYS A 269 -28.19 4.39 12.42
C LYS A 269 -26.98 4.64 13.31
N GLY A 270 -26.50 5.88 13.37
CA GLY A 270 -25.37 6.25 14.22
C GLY A 270 -25.73 6.37 15.69
N ASP A 271 -24.72 6.54 16.53
CA ASP A 271 -24.81 6.72 17.98
C ASP A 271 -25.64 7.96 18.35
N ASN A 272 -25.41 9.07 17.64
CA ASN A 272 -26.21 10.30 17.73
C ASN A 272 -27.67 10.14 17.25
N GLY A 273 -28.05 8.94 16.81
CA GLY A 273 -29.39 8.56 16.38
C GLY A 273 -29.77 8.99 14.97
N LYS A 274 -28.90 9.70 14.24
CA LYS A 274 -29.12 10.09 12.84
C LYS A 274 -28.92 8.88 11.93
N GLN A 275 -29.46 8.97 10.71
CA GLN A 275 -29.20 7.97 9.67
C GLN A 275 -27.86 8.28 8.98
N GLN A 276 -27.05 7.24 8.79
CA GLN A 276 -25.82 7.29 8.01
C GLN A 276 -25.97 6.41 6.76
N THR A 277 -25.41 6.87 5.65
CA THR A 277 -25.35 6.14 4.38
C THR A 277 -23.94 5.63 4.14
N LEU A 278 -23.82 4.42 3.58
CA LEU A 278 -22.55 3.90 3.09
C LEU A 278 -22.00 4.82 1.98
N VAL A 279 -20.79 5.34 2.16
CA VAL A 279 -20.12 6.22 1.18
C VAL A 279 -18.91 5.56 0.52
N PHE A 280 -18.26 4.62 1.21
CA PHE A 280 -17.18 3.79 0.68
C PHE A 280 -17.31 2.35 1.21
N SER A 281 -16.95 1.38 0.39
CA SER A 281 -16.75 -0.02 0.80
C SER A 281 -15.64 -0.65 -0.04
N ASP A 282 -14.95 -1.67 0.45
CA ASP A 282 -14.20 -2.64 -0.36
C ASP A 282 -14.47 -4.02 0.24
N GLU A 283 -14.93 -4.96 -0.57
CA GLU A 283 -15.30 -6.32 -0.13
C GLU A 283 -14.25 -7.37 -0.56
N PHE A 284 -13.13 -6.94 -1.15
CA PHE A 284 -11.94 -7.75 -1.50
C PHE A 284 -12.16 -9.05 -2.30
N ASN A 285 -13.38 -9.30 -2.80
CA ASN A 285 -13.83 -10.54 -3.44
C ASN A 285 -13.03 -10.96 -4.69
N LYS A 286 -12.39 -10.02 -5.38
CA LYS A 286 -11.55 -10.29 -6.57
C LYS A 286 -10.18 -10.82 -6.12
N PRO A 287 -9.82 -12.10 -6.38
CA PRO A 287 -8.54 -12.66 -5.97
C PRO A 287 -7.38 -12.13 -6.81
N GLY A 288 -6.18 -12.13 -6.24
CA GLY A 288 -4.93 -11.75 -6.92
C GLY A 288 -4.78 -10.25 -7.16
N ARG A 289 -5.46 -9.38 -6.38
CA ARG A 289 -5.13 -7.95 -6.37
C ARG A 289 -3.74 -7.79 -5.76
N THR A 290 -2.96 -6.92 -6.39
CA THR A 290 -1.72 -6.36 -5.88
C THR A 290 -1.98 -4.95 -5.38
N PHE A 291 -1.12 -4.48 -4.48
CA PHE A 291 -1.25 -3.17 -3.85
C PHE A 291 0.07 -2.40 -3.90
N TYR A 292 0.89 -2.61 -4.94
CA TYR A 292 2.06 -1.74 -5.15
C TYR A 292 1.62 -0.29 -5.40
N ASP A 293 2.59 0.62 -5.38
CA ASP A 293 2.35 2.02 -5.74
C ASP A 293 1.66 2.10 -7.11
N GLU A 294 0.54 2.81 -7.17
CA GLU A 294 -0.36 2.96 -8.34
C GLU A 294 -1.10 1.71 -8.87
N ASP A 295 -0.99 0.53 -8.24
CA ASP A 295 -1.77 -0.67 -8.64
C ASP A 295 -3.25 -0.59 -8.24
N ASP A 296 -3.55 0.01 -7.08
CA ASP A 296 -4.91 0.16 -6.55
C ASP A 296 -5.26 1.65 -6.31
N PRO A 297 -6.49 2.08 -6.65
CA PRO A 297 -6.89 3.49 -6.57
C PRO A 297 -7.14 3.99 -5.14
N TYR A 298 -7.33 3.11 -4.16
CA TYR A 298 -7.73 3.47 -2.79
C TYR A 298 -6.67 3.10 -1.74
N PHE A 299 -5.94 2.00 -1.95
CA PHE A 299 -4.96 1.49 -0.98
C PHE A 299 -3.58 1.29 -1.60
N GLN A 300 -2.54 1.45 -0.80
CA GLN A 300 -1.16 1.14 -1.13
C GLN A 300 -0.56 0.27 -0.03
N ALA A 301 0.07 -0.84 -0.40
CA ALA A 301 0.93 -1.61 0.48
C ALA A 301 2.32 -0.97 0.57
N MET A 302 2.88 -0.97 1.77
CA MET A 302 4.11 -0.25 2.08
C MET A 302 5.36 -1.13 1.90
N ASP A 303 6.44 -0.53 1.39
CA ASP A 303 7.78 -1.13 1.24
C ASP A 303 8.78 -0.37 2.13
N PHE A 304 8.84 -0.71 3.42
CA PHE A 304 9.75 -0.09 4.38
C PHE A 304 10.01 -0.93 5.63
N TRP A 305 10.97 -0.48 6.45
CA TRP A 305 11.04 -0.82 7.88
C TRP A 305 10.38 0.29 8.70
N TYR A 306 9.44 -0.06 9.58
CA TYR A 306 8.73 0.91 10.42
C TYR A 306 9.55 1.23 11.69
N GLY A 307 10.47 2.20 11.54
CA GLY A 307 11.42 2.55 12.59
C GLY A 307 10.82 3.20 13.84
N VAL A 308 9.61 3.76 13.77
CA VAL A 308 8.96 4.49 14.88
C VAL A 308 8.67 3.57 16.07
N THR A 309 8.22 2.33 15.80
CA THR A 309 8.06 1.26 16.80
C THR A 309 9.18 0.23 16.77
N MET A 310 10.19 0.39 15.91
CA MET A 310 11.30 -0.57 15.76
C MET A 310 10.81 -2.01 15.47
N ASP A 311 9.91 -2.15 14.50
CA ASP A 311 9.30 -3.43 14.11
C ASP A 311 10.35 -4.49 13.73
N LEU A 312 10.07 -5.77 13.96
CA LEU A 312 11.04 -6.86 13.73
C LEU A 312 11.06 -7.37 12.28
N GLU A 313 10.11 -6.90 11.48
CA GLU A 313 9.83 -7.25 10.09
C GLU A 313 10.07 -6.08 9.14
N TRP A 314 10.29 -6.41 7.88
CA TRP A 314 10.11 -5.47 6.78
C TRP A 314 8.65 -5.55 6.29
N TYR A 315 7.97 -4.40 6.19
CA TYR A 315 6.69 -4.33 5.48
C TYR A 315 6.95 -4.36 3.98
N ASP A 316 6.33 -5.30 3.28
CA ASP A 316 6.61 -5.62 1.89
C ASP A 316 5.28 -5.81 1.12
N PRO A 317 5.08 -5.17 -0.04
CA PRO A 317 3.89 -5.40 -0.85
C PRO A 317 3.67 -6.85 -1.28
N ASP A 318 4.71 -7.69 -1.41
CA ASP A 318 4.57 -9.14 -1.70
C ASP A 318 3.87 -9.91 -0.58
N ALA A 319 3.76 -9.35 0.63
CA ALA A 319 3.04 -9.92 1.75
C ALA A 319 1.55 -9.52 1.78
N VAL A 320 1.09 -8.74 0.78
CA VAL A 320 -0.27 -8.19 0.71
C VAL A 320 -0.94 -8.60 -0.60
N THR A 321 -2.02 -9.37 -0.51
CA THR A 321 -2.85 -9.72 -1.68
C THR A 321 -4.28 -10.06 -1.27
N THR A 322 -5.19 -10.18 -2.24
CA THR A 322 -6.53 -10.74 -2.00
C THR A 322 -6.59 -12.22 -2.37
N GLU A 323 -7.07 -13.06 -1.45
CA GLU A 323 -7.32 -14.49 -1.70
C GLU A 323 -8.46 -14.97 -0.80
N GLY A 324 -9.31 -15.88 -1.32
CA GLY A 324 -10.39 -16.47 -0.53
C GLY A 324 -11.58 -15.55 -0.24
N GLY A 325 -11.68 -14.41 -0.94
CA GLY A 325 -12.67 -13.35 -0.70
C GLY A 325 -12.15 -12.20 0.16
N THR A 326 -10.97 -12.33 0.75
CA THR A 326 -10.45 -11.40 1.76
C THR A 326 -9.12 -10.77 1.36
N LEU A 327 -8.85 -9.55 1.84
CA LEU A 327 -7.51 -8.97 1.87
C LEU A 327 -6.67 -9.67 2.94
N ASN A 328 -5.50 -10.14 2.57
CA ASN A 328 -4.61 -10.93 3.41
C ASN A 328 -3.29 -10.20 3.62
N LEU A 329 -3.00 -9.85 4.88
CA LEU A 329 -1.68 -9.36 5.33
C LEU A 329 -0.95 -10.56 5.96
N LYS A 330 0.14 -11.02 5.33
CA LYS A 330 0.81 -12.28 5.66
C LYS A 330 2.15 -12.06 6.36
N PHE A 331 2.30 -12.58 7.58
CA PHE A 331 3.52 -12.50 8.37
C PHE A 331 4.33 -13.79 8.25
N ASP A 332 5.53 -13.67 7.67
CA ASP A 332 6.45 -14.77 7.35
C ASP A 332 7.78 -14.66 8.10
N ALA A 333 8.31 -15.81 8.53
CA ALA A 333 9.73 -15.95 8.89
C ALA A 333 10.61 -16.00 7.62
N PHE A 334 10.70 -14.87 6.94
CA PHE A 334 11.39 -14.68 5.67
C PHE A 334 12.45 -13.59 5.80
N GLN A 335 13.70 -13.88 5.45
CA GLN A 335 14.77 -12.89 5.54
C GLN A 335 14.59 -11.82 4.45
N ASN A 336 14.38 -10.57 4.88
CA ASN A 336 14.14 -9.44 4.00
C ASN A 336 14.90 -8.21 4.49
N HIS A 337 15.62 -7.51 3.61
CA HIS A 337 16.35 -6.27 3.95
C HIS A 337 17.23 -6.31 5.24
N ASN A 338 17.82 -7.48 5.55
CA ASN A 338 18.59 -7.81 6.77
C ASN A 338 17.77 -8.01 8.07
N LEU A 339 16.44 -7.99 7.99
CA LEU A 339 15.52 -8.45 9.03
C LEU A 339 15.17 -9.93 8.81
N ASN A 340 14.67 -10.60 9.85
CA ASN A 340 14.36 -12.03 9.81
C ASN A 340 12.89 -12.35 9.47
N TYR A 341 12.07 -11.30 9.34
CA TYR A 341 10.64 -11.38 9.16
C TYR A 341 10.17 -10.44 8.06
N ARG A 342 9.02 -10.75 7.48
CA ARG A 342 8.32 -9.94 6.48
C ARG A 342 6.83 -9.92 6.79
N SER A 343 6.18 -8.77 6.65
CA SER A 343 4.73 -8.64 6.83
C SER A 343 4.12 -7.60 5.88
N GLY A 344 2.82 -7.34 6.01
CA GLY A 344 2.06 -6.39 5.22
C GLY A 344 1.49 -5.22 6.04
N MET A 345 1.58 -4.01 5.49
CA MET A 345 0.85 -2.82 5.91
C MET A 345 0.24 -2.18 4.68
N ILE A 346 -1.05 -1.87 4.72
CA ILE A 346 -1.73 -1.02 3.73
C ILE A 346 -2.09 0.34 4.33
N GLN A 347 -2.04 1.38 3.49
CA GLN A 347 -2.45 2.74 3.81
C GLN A 347 -3.37 3.27 2.70
N SER A 348 -4.39 4.03 3.04
CA SER A 348 -5.18 4.82 2.08
C SER A 348 -4.64 6.25 1.89
N TRP A 349 -3.43 6.51 2.40
CA TRP A 349 -2.82 7.83 2.52
C TRP A 349 -2.84 8.60 1.19
N ASN A 350 -3.40 9.81 1.24
CA ASN A 350 -3.57 10.73 0.11
C ASN A 350 -4.28 10.13 -1.14
N LYS A 351 -4.96 8.99 -0.99
CA LYS A 351 -5.78 8.32 -2.02
C LYS A 351 -7.27 8.32 -1.66
N LEU A 352 -7.59 7.92 -0.42
CA LEU A 352 -8.93 7.94 0.15
C LEU A 352 -8.86 8.49 1.58
N CYS A 353 -9.62 9.55 1.84
CA CYS A 353 -9.74 10.14 3.17
C CYS A 353 -11.21 10.41 3.53
N PHE A 354 -11.52 10.42 4.83
CA PHE A 354 -12.86 10.64 5.37
C PHE A 354 -12.79 11.60 6.57
N LYS A 355 -13.83 12.42 6.75
CA LYS A 355 -13.96 13.32 7.91
C LYS A 355 -15.33 13.16 8.56
N GLY A 356 -15.33 12.69 9.81
CA GLY A 356 -16.52 12.26 10.53
C GLY A 356 -17.14 10.97 9.97
N GLY A 357 -18.04 10.38 10.75
CA GLY A 357 -18.79 9.18 10.38
C GLY A 357 -18.31 7.93 11.12
N TYR A 358 -18.53 6.78 10.51
CA TYR A 358 -18.26 5.45 11.06
C TYR A 358 -17.34 4.66 10.12
N LEU A 359 -16.19 4.21 10.63
CA LEU A 359 -15.25 3.34 9.93
C LEU A 359 -15.32 1.95 10.55
N GLU A 360 -15.58 0.93 9.75
CA GLU A 360 -15.56 -0.48 10.17
C GLU A 360 -14.68 -1.35 9.26
N ALA A 361 -14.12 -2.41 9.83
CA ALA A 361 -13.60 -3.55 9.09
C ALA A 361 -13.98 -4.87 9.75
N SER A 362 -14.30 -5.88 8.94
CA SER A 362 -14.51 -7.25 9.42
C SER A 362 -13.22 -8.04 9.29
N ILE A 363 -12.66 -8.45 10.43
CA ILE A 363 -11.28 -8.95 10.54
C ILE A 363 -11.29 -10.34 11.21
N SER A 364 -10.51 -11.27 10.66
CA SER A 364 -10.05 -12.46 11.36
C SER A 364 -8.58 -12.26 11.74
N LEU A 365 -8.32 -12.27 13.05
CA LEU A 365 -7.02 -11.93 13.61
C LEU A 365 -5.98 -13.05 13.35
N PRO A 366 -4.70 -12.73 13.18
CA PRO A 366 -3.67 -13.70 12.86
C PRO A 366 -3.32 -14.63 14.04
N GLY A 367 -3.02 -15.90 13.75
CA GLY A 367 -2.44 -16.82 14.72
C GLY A 367 -3.43 -17.22 15.82
N ARG A 368 -3.17 -16.81 17.08
CA ARG A 368 -3.97 -17.20 18.25
C ARG A 368 -3.98 -16.11 19.32
N GLY A 369 -5.15 -15.79 19.85
CA GLY A 369 -5.32 -14.86 20.97
C GLY A 369 -4.68 -15.31 22.29
N ASP A 370 -4.20 -16.54 22.42
CA ASP A 370 -3.49 -16.99 23.64
C ASP A 370 -1.95 -16.91 23.53
N THR A 371 -1.41 -16.36 22.43
CA THR A 371 0.03 -16.30 22.15
C THR A 371 0.50 -14.87 21.89
N ILE A 372 1.10 -14.24 22.90
CA ILE A 372 1.54 -12.83 22.85
C ILE A 372 2.71 -12.57 21.87
N GLY A 373 2.66 -11.41 21.21
CA GLY A 373 3.77 -10.81 20.47
C GLY A 373 3.40 -10.32 19.07
N PHE A 374 2.37 -10.89 18.45
CA PHE A 374 1.76 -10.33 17.24
C PHE A 374 0.96 -9.07 17.58
N TRP A 375 1.05 -8.07 16.71
CA TRP A 375 0.38 -6.76 16.82
C TRP A 375 -0.33 -6.43 15.49
N PRO A 376 -1.50 -7.04 15.22
CA PRO A 376 -2.38 -6.63 14.13
C PRO A 376 -3.13 -5.34 14.52
N GLY A 377 -3.09 -4.34 13.64
CA GLY A 377 -3.71 -3.04 13.82
C GLY A 377 -4.67 -2.70 12.69
N PHE A 378 -5.80 -2.07 13.03
CA PHE A 378 -6.69 -1.38 12.10
C PHE A 378 -7.09 -0.03 12.72
N TRP A 379 -6.66 1.06 12.08
CA TRP A 379 -6.61 2.37 12.69
C TRP A 379 -6.62 3.48 11.63
N SER A 380 -6.61 4.73 12.09
CA SER A 380 -6.67 5.89 11.21
C SER A 380 -5.80 7.05 11.69
N MET A 381 -5.16 7.75 10.74
CA MET A 381 -4.35 8.94 11.02
C MET A 381 -4.74 10.11 10.09
N GLY A 382 -4.68 11.35 10.61
CA GLY A 382 -4.90 12.56 9.80
C GLY A 382 -3.91 12.70 8.64
N ASN A 383 -4.41 12.96 7.42
CA ASN A 383 -3.68 12.84 6.14
C ASN A 383 -2.41 13.70 6.00
N LEU A 384 -2.20 14.72 6.85
CA LEU A 384 -0.95 15.49 6.87
C LEU A 384 0.23 14.71 7.44
N GLY A 385 -0.01 13.62 8.18
CA GLY A 385 1.00 12.62 8.53
C GLY A 385 0.92 11.42 7.59
N ARG A 386 2.06 10.73 7.39
CA ARG A 386 2.13 9.45 6.68
C ARG A 386 2.82 8.43 7.59
N PRO A 387 2.12 7.39 8.08
CA PRO A 387 2.72 6.39 8.96
C PRO A 387 3.96 5.73 8.33
N GLY A 388 5.01 5.59 9.13
CA GLY A 388 6.34 5.12 8.70
C GLY A 388 7.29 6.24 8.23
N PHE A 389 6.79 7.45 7.98
CA PHE A 389 7.60 8.60 7.54
C PHE A 389 7.68 9.63 8.67
N ALA A 390 8.61 9.41 9.61
CA ALA A 390 8.67 10.13 10.89
C ALA A 390 8.77 11.68 10.77
N ALA A 391 9.48 12.21 9.76
CA ALA A 391 9.51 13.65 9.49
C ALA A 391 8.13 14.26 9.21
N THR A 392 7.17 13.49 8.68
CA THR A 392 5.81 13.98 8.42
C THR A 392 5.03 14.19 9.72
N THR A 393 5.23 13.30 10.70
CA THR A 393 4.60 13.32 12.03
C THR A 393 5.28 14.26 13.03
N ASP A 394 6.51 14.72 12.75
CA ASP A 394 7.30 15.63 13.58
C ASP A 394 6.57 16.97 13.86
N GLY A 395 6.15 17.17 15.12
CA GLY A 395 5.31 18.30 15.54
C GLY A 395 3.86 18.28 15.05
N MET A 396 3.40 17.16 14.45
CA MET A 396 2.06 16.99 13.88
C MET A 396 1.24 15.93 14.62
N TRP A 397 1.86 14.80 14.94
CA TRP A 397 1.24 13.73 15.72
C TRP A 397 1.62 13.86 17.20
N PRO A 398 0.75 13.53 18.16
CA PRO A 398 -0.67 13.17 18.02
C PRO A 398 -1.58 14.41 18.27
N TYR A 399 -1.19 15.60 17.81
CA TYR A 399 -1.91 16.83 18.13
C TYR A 399 -3.36 16.79 17.63
N SER A 400 -4.31 17.18 18.48
CA SER A 400 -5.71 17.41 18.11
C SER A 400 -6.25 18.59 18.90
N TYR A 401 -6.04 19.80 18.39
CA TYR A 401 -6.17 21.03 19.16
C TYR A 401 -7.06 22.10 18.51
N HIS A 402 -7.67 22.94 19.34
CA HIS A 402 -8.52 24.04 18.85
C HIS A 402 -7.73 25.20 18.20
N ASP A 403 -8.46 26.11 17.55
CA ASP A 403 -7.91 27.25 16.82
C ASP A 403 -7.44 28.42 17.73
N LYS A 404 -6.67 28.12 18.76
CA LYS A 404 -5.99 29.09 19.63
C LYS A 404 -4.60 28.59 20.00
N CYS A 405 -3.80 29.50 20.52
CA CYS A 405 -2.45 29.22 20.98
C CYS A 405 -2.28 29.65 22.43
N ASP A 406 -1.67 28.75 23.18
CA ASP A 406 -1.28 28.86 24.58
C ASP A 406 -0.07 27.90 24.78
N VAL A 407 0.22 27.48 26.01
CA VAL A 407 1.40 26.63 26.28
C VAL A 407 1.30 25.26 25.61
N GLY A 408 0.11 24.78 25.22
CA GLY A 408 -0.08 23.47 24.60
C GLY A 408 0.64 23.31 23.26
N ILE A 409 0.80 24.39 22.49
CA ILE A 409 1.49 24.37 21.20
C ILE A 409 3.03 24.48 21.31
N THR A 410 3.57 24.63 22.52
CA THR A 410 5.00 24.88 22.76
C THR A 410 5.78 23.57 22.97
N PRO A 411 7.11 23.56 22.76
CA PRO A 411 7.95 22.40 23.04
C PRO A 411 7.74 21.90 24.48
N ASN A 412 7.58 20.59 24.65
CA ASN A 412 7.28 19.94 25.93
C ASN A 412 6.07 20.54 26.69
N GLN A 413 5.16 21.24 26.02
CA GLN A 413 4.08 22.03 26.64
C GLN A 413 4.58 23.11 27.63
N SER A 414 5.81 23.59 27.45
CA SER A 414 6.56 24.44 28.41
C SER A 414 6.83 23.80 29.78
N ASP A 415 6.74 22.47 29.89
CA ASP A 415 7.01 21.72 31.12
C ASP A 415 8.33 20.92 31.01
N PRO A 416 9.38 21.28 31.79
CA PRO A 416 10.66 20.57 31.77
C PRO A 416 10.65 19.27 32.60
N ASP A 417 9.59 18.96 33.36
CA ASP A 417 9.55 17.80 34.26
C ASP A 417 9.30 16.46 33.53
N GLY A 418 9.21 16.49 32.19
CA GLY A 418 9.19 15.31 31.32
C GLY A 418 7.79 14.76 31.02
N LEU A 419 6.74 15.55 31.24
CA LEU A 419 5.36 15.21 30.84
C LEU A 419 5.27 14.97 29.33
N SER A 420 5.88 15.85 28.53
CA SER A 420 5.91 15.77 27.07
C SER A 420 7.31 15.99 26.53
N TYR A 421 7.63 15.26 25.47
CA TYR A 421 8.85 15.38 24.66
C TYR A 421 8.51 15.82 23.22
N LEU A 422 7.28 16.27 22.97
CA LEU A 422 6.88 16.79 21.67
C LEU A 422 7.62 18.10 21.36
N PRO A 423 8.06 18.32 20.11
CA PRO A 423 8.84 19.50 19.72
C PRO A 423 8.01 20.81 19.69
N GLY A 424 6.73 20.75 20.07
CA GLY A 424 5.74 21.79 19.84
C GLY A 424 4.89 21.46 18.61
N MET A 425 3.78 22.18 18.46
CA MET A 425 2.88 22.00 17.32
C MET A 425 3.44 22.73 16.10
N ARG A 426 3.61 22.03 14.98
CA ARG A 426 4.21 22.55 13.74
C ARG A 426 3.28 23.50 12.99
N LEU A 427 1.99 23.21 12.97
CA LEU A 427 0.97 23.98 12.24
C LEU A 427 -0.16 24.50 13.17
N PRO A 428 0.15 25.36 14.15
CA PRO A 428 -0.85 25.93 15.04
C PRO A 428 -1.61 27.08 14.36
N ALA A 429 -2.87 27.33 14.77
CA ALA A 429 -3.70 28.39 14.19
C ALA A 429 -3.07 29.79 14.17
N CYS A 430 -2.11 30.08 15.06
CA CYS A 430 -1.43 31.37 15.18
C CYS A 430 -0.06 31.44 14.48
N THR A 431 0.18 30.59 13.48
CA THR A 431 1.36 30.67 12.60
C THR A 431 1.54 32.09 12.04
N CYS A 432 2.79 32.57 11.97
CA CYS A 432 3.11 33.94 11.58
C CYS A 432 2.75 34.22 10.11
N ASN A 433 2.41 35.47 9.80
CA ASN A 433 2.08 35.88 8.44
C ASN A 433 3.29 35.74 7.50
N GLY A 434 3.18 34.84 6.52
CA GLY A 434 4.21 34.56 5.52
C GLY A 434 4.99 33.26 5.76
N GLU A 435 4.78 32.59 6.88
CA GLU A 435 5.31 31.24 7.14
C GLU A 435 4.48 30.16 6.41
N ASP A 436 5.05 28.96 6.30
CA ASP A 436 4.35 27.81 5.71
C ASP A 436 3.18 27.33 6.60
N HIS A 437 1.98 27.28 6.03
CA HIS A 437 0.79 26.74 6.69
C HIS A 437 -0.35 26.49 5.68
N PRO A 438 -1.00 25.31 5.68
CA PRO A 438 -2.03 24.99 4.67
C PRO A 438 -3.34 25.74 4.87
N SER A 439 -3.64 26.22 6.08
CA SER A 439 -4.90 26.90 6.41
C SER A 439 -4.77 27.92 7.55
N PRO A 440 -4.06 29.06 7.37
CA PRO A 440 -3.77 30.00 8.45
C PRO A 440 -5.02 30.40 9.25
N GLY A 441 -4.91 30.42 10.59
CA GLY A 441 -6.05 30.67 11.49
C GLY A 441 -6.86 29.42 11.89
N ILE A 442 -6.47 28.22 11.42
CA ILE A 442 -7.01 26.92 11.83
C ILE A 442 -5.83 26.06 12.30
N SER A 443 -5.97 25.34 13.42
CA SER A 443 -4.91 24.45 13.91
C SER A 443 -4.91 23.14 13.10
N ARG A 444 -3.75 22.70 12.61
CA ARG A 444 -3.60 21.55 11.71
C ARG A 444 -2.59 20.53 12.24
N SER A 445 -2.86 19.24 12.04
CA SER A 445 -2.12 18.16 12.70
C SER A 445 -2.29 16.78 12.04
N ALA A 446 -1.81 15.72 12.70
CA ALA A 446 -1.99 14.33 12.30
C ALA A 446 -2.40 13.48 13.53
N PRO A 447 -3.66 13.61 14.02
CA PRO A 447 -4.16 12.81 15.15
C PRO A 447 -4.45 11.36 14.72
N GLU A 448 -4.66 10.47 15.70
CA GLU A 448 -4.78 9.02 15.50
C GLU A 448 -5.95 8.42 16.29
N ILE A 449 -6.81 7.63 15.62
CA ILE A 449 -7.91 6.87 16.24
C ILE A 449 -7.81 5.40 15.81
N ASP A 450 -7.80 4.50 16.79
CA ASP A 450 -7.58 3.07 16.61
C ASP A 450 -8.91 2.32 16.78
N ALA A 451 -9.32 1.58 15.74
CA ALA A 451 -10.51 0.72 15.80
C ALA A 451 -10.18 -0.64 16.46
N ILE A 452 -8.94 -1.11 16.28
CA ILE A 452 -8.33 -2.20 17.05
C ILE A 452 -6.81 -2.15 16.93
N GLU A 453 -6.11 -2.27 18.05
CA GLU A 453 -4.77 -2.88 18.11
C GLU A 453 -4.88 -4.16 18.95
N ALA A 454 -4.68 -5.33 18.34
CA ALA A 454 -4.83 -6.57 19.08
C ALA A 454 -3.57 -6.97 19.84
N SER A 455 -3.76 -7.52 21.03
CA SER A 455 -2.72 -8.07 21.90
C SER A 455 -3.27 -9.29 22.66
N VAL A 456 -2.63 -9.68 23.75
CA VAL A 456 -3.01 -10.81 24.61
C VAL A 456 -3.02 -10.39 26.07
N GLU A 457 -4.11 -10.69 26.76
CA GLU A 457 -4.28 -10.45 28.19
C GLU A 457 -4.51 -11.76 28.97
N TYR A 458 -4.43 -11.69 30.30
CA TYR A 458 -4.51 -12.87 31.18
C TYR A 458 -5.63 -12.71 32.20
N LEU A 459 -6.66 -13.55 32.06
CA LEU A 459 -7.86 -13.50 32.90
C LEU A 459 -7.58 -13.83 34.38
N GLN A 460 -8.42 -13.28 35.26
CA GLN A 460 -8.44 -13.53 36.69
C GLN A 460 -9.88 -13.69 37.23
N PRO A 461 -10.25 -14.82 37.87
CA PRO A 461 -9.77 -16.20 37.71
C PRO A 461 -10.53 -16.93 36.56
N PRO A 462 -10.00 -18.06 36.03
CA PRO A 462 -8.80 -18.76 36.48
C PRO A 462 -7.52 -18.05 36.06
N LEU A 463 -6.60 -17.86 37.02
CA LEU A 463 -5.32 -17.20 36.77
C LEU A 463 -4.55 -17.90 35.64
N GLY A 464 -4.11 -17.12 34.66
CA GLY A 464 -3.19 -17.58 33.60
C GLY A 464 -3.88 -18.13 32.34
N ALA A 465 -5.21 -18.02 32.23
CA ALA A 465 -5.89 -18.19 30.95
C ALA A 465 -5.62 -16.97 30.07
N ALA A 466 -4.77 -17.14 29.04
CA ALA A 466 -4.50 -16.12 28.04
C ALA A 466 -5.64 -16.04 27.02
N VAL A 467 -6.09 -14.83 26.72
CA VAL A 467 -7.11 -14.54 25.70
C VAL A 467 -6.69 -13.34 24.86
N GLY A 468 -7.25 -13.26 23.65
CA GLY A 468 -7.07 -12.09 22.82
C GLY A 468 -7.61 -10.84 23.53
N SER A 469 -6.98 -9.70 23.28
CA SER A 469 -7.42 -8.39 23.75
C SER A 469 -7.40 -7.40 22.59
N ALA A 470 -8.37 -6.48 22.54
CA ALA A 470 -8.35 -5.34 21.64
C ALA A 470 -8.15 -4.04 22.44
N SER A 471 -7.05 -3.34 22.17
CA SER A 471 -6.95 -1.92 22.51
C SER A 471 -7.76 -1.11 21.50
N GLN A 472 -8.59 -0.22 22.03
CA GLN A 472 -9.35 0.75 21.26
C GLN A 472 -9.03 2.12 21.85
N SER A 473 -8.52 3.03 21.03
CA SER A 473 -7.76 4.19 21.51
C SER A 473 -7.91 5.44 20.66
N PHE A 474 -7.66 6.59 21.29
CA PHE A 474 -7.45 7.88 20.66
C PHE A 474 -6.15 8.48 21.21
N GLN A 475 -5.16 8.70 20.35
CA GLN A 475 -3.91 9.36 20.74
C GLN A 475 -4.12 10.88 20.65
N VAL A 476 -3.77 11.59 21.72
CA VAL A 476 -4.01 13.04 21.85
C VAL A 476 -2.77 13.81 22.32
N ALA A 477 -2.59 14.99 21.73
CA ALA A 477 -1.77 16.07 22.25
C ALA A 477 -2.48 17.42 22.09
N PRO A 478 -2.22 18.42 22.96
CA PRO A 478 -1.32 18.39 24.13
C PRO A 478 -1.82 17.44 25.22
N PHE A 479 -0.99 17.03 26.18
CA PHE A 479 -1.36 16.08 27.23
C PHE A 479 -2.02 16.75 28.44
N ASP A 480 -2.82 16.00 29.18
CA ASP A 480 -3.28 16.27 30.54
C ASP A 480 -2.20 15.92 31.57
N VAL A 481 -2.34 16.49 32.77
CA VAL A 481 -1.42 16.20 33.87
C VAL A 481 -1.54 14.71 34.25
N PHE A 482 -0.42 13.99 34.20
CA PHE A 482 -0.33 12.53 34.32
C PHE A 482 -1.04 11.74 33.21
N TRP A 483 -1.31 12.34 32.04
CA TRP A 483 -2.01 11.70 30.92
C TRP A 483 -3.43 11.20 31.31
N GLN A 484 -4.13 11.92 32.20
CA GLN A 484 -5.44 11.50 32.72
C GLN A 484 -6.57 12.40 32.21
N PRO A 485 -7.40 11.92 31.27
CA PRO A 485 -8.59 12.62 30.81
C PRO A 485 -9.70 12.60 31.87
N GLN A 486 -10.72 13.44 31.68
CA GLN A 486 -11.85 13.58 32.59
C GLN A 486 -12.84 12.39 32.44
N ALA A 487 -12.71 11.40 33.32
CA ALA A 487 -13.53 10.19 33.34
C ALA A 487 -15.06 10.43 33.44
N ASP A 488 -15.52 11.58 33.94
CA ASP A 488 -16.94 11.95 33.97
C ASP A 488 -17.59 12.04 32.58
N TRP A 489 -16.78 12.11 31.51
CA TRP A 489 -17.19 12.21 30.10
C TRP A 489 -16.81 10.97 29.28
N MET A 490 -16.56 9.85 29.97
CA MET A 490 -16.22 8.56 29.38
C MET A 490 -17.21 7.50 29.89
N GLU A 491 -17.65 6.62 29.00
CA GLU A 491 -18.61 5.56 29.31
C GLU A 491 -18.08 4.21 28.81
N ILE A 492 -18.04 3.20 29.68
CA ILE A 492 -17.79 1.80 29.30
C ILE A 492 -19.13 1.08 29.43
N TYR A 493 -19.60 0.45 28.36
CA TYR A 493 -20.94 -0.14 28.30
C TYR A 493 -21.03 -1.49 29.02
N ASP A 494 -19.99 -2.32 28.91
CA ASP A 494 -19.91 -3.61 29.60
C ASP A 494 -18.55 -3.84 30.29
N TYR A 495 -18.53 -3.55 31.60
CA TYR A 495 -17.40 -3.79 32.50
C TYR A 495 -17.07 -5.28 32.75
N SER A 496 -17.83 -6.23 32.19
CA SER A 496 -17.51 -7.66 32.27
C SER A 496 -16.61 -8.15 31.13
N VAL A 497 -16.48 -7.36 30.06
CA VAL A 497 -15.68 -7.65 28.86
C VAL A 497 -14.65 -6.56 28.58
N THR A 498 -14.97 -5.30 28.93
CA THR A 498 -14.16 -4.11 28.64
C THR A 498 -13.69 -3.43 29.93
N GLU A 499 -12.43 -3.01 30.01
CA GLU A 499 -11.91 -2.17 31.09
C GLU A 499 -11.13 -0.96 30.56
N ALA A 500 -11.01 0.10 31.38
CA ALA A 500 -10.18 1.25 31.04
C ALA A 500 -8.71 0.82 31.03
N ASN A 501 -7.96 1.19 29.99
CA ASN A 501 -6.58 0.73 29.83
C ASN A 501 -5.68 1.30 30.94
N ALA A 502 -4.82 0.45 31.51
CA ALA A 502 -3.81 0.88 32.47
C ALA A 502 -2.67 1.68 31.81
N TYR A 503 -2.47 1.54 30.49
CA TYR A 503 -1.60 2.40 29.70
C TYR A 503 -2.32 3.71 29.37
N GLN A 504 -1.79 4.82 29.87
CA GLN A 504 -2.37 6.17 29.70
C GLN A 504 -1.60 7.02 28.69
N GLY A 505 -0.47 6.54 28.17
CA GLY A 505 0.41 7.27 27.26
C GLY A 505 1.90 7.17 27.61
N GLY A 506 2.69 8.09 27.08
CA GLY A 506 4.12 8.17 27.29
C GLY A 506 4.69 9.52 26.84
N GLN A 507 6.01 9.57 26.58
CA GLN A 507 6.73 10.82 26.29
C GLN A 507 6.22 11.56 25.04
N PHE A 508 5.64 10.84 24.07
CA PHE A 508 5.17 11.40 22.80
C PHE A 508 3.65 11.34 22.60
N GLN A 509 2.87 10.75 23.51
CA GLN A 509 1.41 10.69 23.40
C GLN A 509 0.71 10.63 24.76
N GLU A 510 -0.51 11.18 24.85
CA GLU A 510 -1.53 10.70 25.77
C GLU A 510 -2.43 9.72 25.01
N ALA A 511 -2.78 8.60 25.64
CA ALA A 511 -3.59 7.54 25.04
C ALA A 511 -4.90 7.38 25.83
N VAL A 512 -5.99 7.94 25.32
CA VAL A 512 -7.32 7.72 25.91
C VAL A 512 -7.85 6.41 25.34
N SER A 513 -7.91 5.36 26.16
CA SER A 513 -8.12 4.00 25.65
C SER A 513 -8.80 3.03 26.62
N ALA A 514 -9.40 1.99 26.04
CA ALA A 514 -9.96 0.84 26.75
C ALA A 514 -9.47 -0.48 26.12
N LEU A 515 -9.44 -1.54 26.93
CA LEU A 515 -9.11 -2.90 26.54
C LEU A 515 -10.37 -3.76 26.57
N SER A 516 -10.63 -4.52 25.52
CA SER A 516 -11.75 -5.48 25.45
C SER A 516 -11.25 -6.91 25.24
N THR A 517 -11.67 -7.82 26.11
CA THR A 517 -11.40 -9.27 25.96
C THR A 517 -12.08 -9.83 24.70
N LEU A 518 -11.34 -10.66 23.94
CA LEU A 518 -11.78 -11.20 22.65
C LEU A 518 -12.04 -12.70 22.69
N ASN A 519 -12.89 -13.18 21.78
CA ASN A 519 -13.06 -14.61 21.55
C ASN A 519 -11.89 -15.18 20.73
N ASN A 520 -11.22 -16.20 21.25
CA ASN A 520 -10.14 -16.93 20.58
C ASN A 520 -10.58 -17.68 19.28
N ASP A 521 -11.88 -17.77 19.00
CA ASP A 521 -12.41 -18.26 17.72
C ASP A 521 -12.38 -17.20 16.60
N TRP A 522 -12.19 -15.91 16.89
CA TRP A 522 -12.04 -14.84 15.88
C TRP A 522 -10.64 -14.79 15.25
N TYR A 523 -9.87 -15.87 15.40
CA TYR A 523 -8.48 -15.98 14.96
C TYR A 523 -8.29 -17.05 13.88
N ASP A 524 -7.30 -16.82 13.02
CA ASP A 524 -6.81 -17.71 11.96
C ASP A 524 -7.87 -18.20 10.97
N GLY A 525 -8.75 -17.29 10.54
CA GLY A 525 -9.76 -17.55 9.50
C GLY A 525 -10.91 -18.46 9.94
N LYS A 526 -11.00 -18.83 11.22
CA LYS A 526 -12.12 -19.64 11.76
C LYS A 526 -13.43 -18.85 11.80
N ALA A 527 -13.35 -17.59 12.22
CA ALA A 527 -14.43 -16.61 12.24
C ALA A 527 -13.84 -15.20 12.09
N TYR A 528 -14.71 -14.28 11.70
CA TYR A 528 -14.44 -12.85 11.57
C TYR A 528 -15.24 -12.09 12.62
N GLN A 529 -14.75 -10.93 13.02
CA GLN A 529 -15.49 -9.98 13.85
C GLN A 529 -15.28 -8.56 13.33
N THR A 530 -16.31 -7.72 13.46
CA THR A 530 -16.23 -6.31 13.07
C THR A 530 -15.53 -5.50 14.16
N TYR A 531 -14.57 -4.65 13.78
CA TYR A 531 -13.93 -3.68 14.66
C TYR A 531 -14.11 -2.28 14.04
N ALA A 532 -14.59 -1.33 14.84
CA ALA A 532 -15.03 -0.05 14.32
C ALA A 532 -15.00 1.09 15.35
N PHE A 533 -15.02 2.32 14.84
CA PHE A 533 -15.37 3.51 15.62
C PHE A 533 -16.33 4.42 14.84
N GLU A 534 -17.22 5.09 15.58
CA GLU A 534 -17.97 6.26 15.13
C GLU A 534 -17.34 7.52 15.74
N TYR A 535 -17.21 8.61 14.97
CA TYR A 535 -16.80 9.90 15.53
C TYR A 535 -17.51 11.09 14.89
N GLU A 536 -17.83 12.09 15.73
CA GLU A 536 -18.28 13.41 15.31
C GLU A 536 -17.16 14.43 15.62
N PRO A 537 -16.55 15.09 14.60
CA PRO A 537 -15.43 16.02 14.79
C PRO A 537 -15.70 17.24 15.69
N GLY A 538 -14.67 17.70 16.39
CA GLY A 538 -14.64 19.00 17.09
C GLY A 538 -14.68 18.93 18.62
N ALA A 539 -14.82 20.10 19.26
CA ALA A 539 -14.72 20.25 20.72
C ALA A 539 -15.88 19.60 21.50
N GLY A 540 -17.11 19.70 20.98
CA GLY A 540 -18.29 19.03 21.52
C GLY A 540 -18.61 17.72 20.80
N GLY A 541 -17.61 17.15 20.12
CA GLY A 541 -17.71 15.88 19.40
C GLY A 541 -17.71 14.67 20.34
N TYR A 542 -17.70 13.48 19.77
CA TYR A 542 -17.51 12.23 20.50
C TYR A 542 -16.77 11.20 19.63
N ILE A 543 -16.25 10.16 20.27
CA ILE A 543 -15.82 8.92 19.64
C ILE A 543 -16.49 7.77 20.40
N THR A 544 -17.14 6.84 19.70
CA THR A 544 -17.72 5.61 20.23
C THR A 544 -17.09 4.42 19.52
N TRP A 545 -16.60 3.43 20.25
CA TRP A 545 -15.98 2.23 19.69
C TRP A 545 -16.92 1.03 19.76
N TYR A 546 -16.70 0.08 18.86
CA TYR A 546 -17.56 -1.10 18.68
C TYR A 546 -16.74 -2.36 18.42
N ILE A 547 -17.27 -3.49 18.89
CA ILE A 547 -16.80 -4.84 18.53
C ILE A 547 -18.03 -5.68 18.19
N GLY A 548 -18.18 -6.03 16.92
CA GLY A 548 -19.45 -6.50 16.37
C GLY A 548 -20.50 -5.39 16.33
N ASP A 549 -21.76 -5.72 16.60
CA ASP A 549 -22.88 -4.77 16.59
C ASP A 549 -23.00 -3.93 17.88
N GLU A 550 -22.26 -4.27 18.94
CA GLU A 550 -22.38 -3.66 20.27
C GLU A 550 -21.28 -2.61 20.52
N PRO A 551 -21.61 -1.46 21.13
CA PRO A 551 -20.62 -0.47 21.54
C PRO A 551 -19.85 -0.96 22.77
N THR A 552 -18.52 -0.80 22.76
CA THR A 552 -17.64 -1.20 23.87
C THR A 552 -17.48 -0.07 24.88
N TRP A 553 -17.07 1.10 24.40
CA TRP A 553 -16.90 2.32 25.19
C TRP A 553 -17.04 3.59 24.34
N LYS A 554 -17.16 4.73 25.02
CA LYS A 554 -17.35 6.05 24.43
C LYS A 554 -16.57 7.12 25.18
N MET A 555 -16.14 8.13 24.45
CA MET A 555 -15.59 9.39 24.96
C MET A 555 -16.31 10.58 24.31
N GLU A 556 -16.75 11.54 25.12
CA GLU A 556 -17.12 12.87 24.62
C GLU A 556 -15.90 13.80 24.60
N GLY A 557 -15.86 14.80 23.71
CA GLY A 557 -14.77 15.77 23.58
C GLY A 557 -14.52 16.63 24.84
N ASN A 558 -15.43 16.59 25.81
CA ASN A 558 -15.25 17.15 27.15
C ASN A 558 -14.24 16.37 28.01
N ALA A 559 -14.02 15.07 27.75
CA ALA A 559 -13.04 14.24 28.45
C ALA A 559 -11.63 14.82 28.31
N ILE A 560 -11.29 15.26 27.11
CA ILE A 560 -10.04 15.93 26.73
C ILE A 560 -10.14 17.47 26.82
N GLY A 561 -11.08 17.98 27.63
CA GLY A 561 -11.36 19.41 27.79
C GLY A 561 -10.20 20.24 28.38
N PRO A 562 -10.33 21.58 28.44
CA PRO A 562 -9.25 22.46 28.87
C PRO A 562 -8.80 22.20 30.30
N ASN A 563 -7.48 22.17 30.53
CA ASN A 563 -6.89 21.87 31.82
C ASN A 563 -5.68 22.79 32.13
N GLY A 564 -5.74 23.49 33.26
CA GLY A 564 -4.70 24.42 33.67
C GLY A 564 -4.45 25.53 32.64
N ASN A 565 -3.27 25.51 32.00
CA ASN A 565 -2.85 26.45 30.95
C ASN A 565 -3.09 25.90 29.53
N ILE A 566 -3.58 24.67 29.40
CA ILE A 566 -3.92 24.01 28.13
C ILE A 566 -5.39 24.32 27.80
N GLY A 567 -5.62 24.85 26.61
CA GLY A 567 -6.92 25.03 25.99
C GLY A 567 -7.59 23.72 25.56
N GLN A 568 -8.55 23.83 24.63
CA GLN A 568 -9.43 22.73 24.26
C GLN A 568 -8.74 21.81 23.24
N ARG A 569 -8.51 20.56 23.61
CA ARG A 569 -8.29 19.47 22.63
C ARG A 569 -9.62 19.10 21.99
N VAL A 570 -9.59 18.60 20.77
CA VAL A 570 -10.80 18.33 19.99
C VAL A 570 -10.82 16.89 19.51
N VAL A 571 -12.01 16.33 19.32
CA VAL A 571 -12.16 15.12 18.50
C VAL A 571 -11.68 15.48 17.07
N PRO A 572 -10.88 14.62 16.39
CA PRO A 572 -10.17 14.98 15.17
C PRO A 572 -11.00 15.71 14.11
N GLN A 573 -10.45 16.83 13.60
CA GLN A 573 -11.05 17.64 12.53
C GLN A 573 -10.31 17.52 11.19
N GLU A 574 -9.21 16.78 11.15
CA GLU A 574 -8.49 16.48 9.90
C GLU A 574 -9.25 15.46 9.05
N PRO A 575 -9.05 15.43 7.72
CA PRO A 575 -9.37 14.25 6.92
C PRO A 575 -8.48 13.08 7.38
N MET A 576 -9.11 12.00 7.82
CA MET A 576 -8.45 10.79 8.30
C MET A 576 -8.22 9.81 7.15
N THR A 577 -7.13 9.06 7.23
CA THR A 577 -6.75 7.98 6.31
C THR A 577 -6.85 6.64 7.02
N ILE A 578 -7.03 5.56 6.29
CA ILE A 578 -7.15 4.19 6.81
C ILE A 578 -5.78 3.52 6.80
N ILE A 579 -5.42 2.84 7.88
CA ILE A 579 -4.25 1.97 7.96
C ILE A 579 -4.68 0.60 8.47
N ALA A 580 -4.17 -0.46 7.83
CA ALA A 580 -4.22 -1.81 8.37
C ALA A 580 -2.82 -2.42 8.28
N ASN A 581 -2.29 -2.90 9.40
CA ASN A 581 -0.96 -3.51 9.46
C ASN A 581 -0.98 -4.79 10.30
N PHE A 582 -0.03 -5.67 10.03
CA PHE A 582 0.24 -6.81 10.90
C PHE A 582 1.70 -6.75 11.35
N GLY A 583 1.94 -6.11 12.49
CA GLY A 583 3.28 -5.89 13.04
C GLY A 583 3.72 -6.89 14.11
N MET A 584 4.99 -6.78 14.52
CA MET A 584 5.58 -7.43 15.69
C MET A 584 6.73 -6.60 16.26
N SER A 585 6.53 -5.95 17.41
CA SER A 585 7.59 -5.16 18.08
C SER A 585 7.64 -5.34 19.60
N ASN A 586 8.87 -5.32 20.13
CA ASN A 586 9.17 -5.24 21.56
C ASN A 586 8.90 -3.85 22.18
N SER A 587 8.65 -2.80 21.38
CA SER A 587 8.18 -1.52 21.91
C SER A 587 6.70 -1.56 22.28
N PHE A 588 5.93 -2.42 21.62
CA PHE A 588 4.48 -2.55 21.80
C PHE A 588 4.12 -3.66 22.79
N SER A 589 4.68 -4.87 22.62
CA SER A 589 4.40 -6.00 23.52
C SER A 589 5.60 -6.92 23.72
N ALA A 590 5.56 -7.76 24.76
CA ALA A 590 6.59 -8.76 25.00
C ALA A 590 6.48 -9.92 23.98
N VAL A 591 7.45 -10.04 23.06
CA VAL A 591 7.36 -11.01 21.95
C VAL A 591 7.73 -12.43 22.38
N ASN A 592 6.74 -13.34 22.41
CA ASN A 592 6.98 -14.77 22.71
C ASN A 592 7.36 -15.56 21.44
N LEU A 593 8.60 -15.39 20.96
CA LEU A 593 9.11 -16.07 19.76
C LEU A 593 8.98 -17.61 19.80
N THR A 594 9.04 -18.24 20.98
CA THR A 594 8.89 -19.72 21.10
C THR A 594 7.46 -20.18 20.85
N GLY A 595 6.47 -19.35 21.18
CA GLY A 595 5.07 -19.56 20.82
C GLY A 595 4.83 -19.27 19.34
N LEU A 596 5.21 -18.06 18.90
CA LEU A 596 5.00 -17.57 17.53
C LEU A 596 5.68 -18.41 16.45
N ALA A 597 6.83 -19.02 16.74
CA ALA A 597 7.53 -19.93 15.82
C ALA A 597 6.68 -21.10 15.31
N LYS A 598 5.60 -21.47 16.02
CA LYS A 598 4.66 -22.53 15.62
C LYS A 598 3.46 -22.01 14.82
N LEU A 599 3.31 -20.69 14.72
CA LEU A 599 2.21 -19.99 14.06
C LEU A 599 2.65 -19.33 12.74
N PHE A 600 3.94 -19.33 12.41
CA PHE A 600 4.42 -18.88 11.10
C PHE A 600 4.15 -19.94 10.01
N PRO A 601 3.67 -19.55 8.81
CA PRO A 601 3.21 -18.20 8.46
C PRO A 601 1.83 -17.90 9.06
N ALA A 602 1.63 -16.67 9.53
CA ALA A 602 0.35 -16.20 10.06
C ALA A 602 -0.28 -15.19 9.09
N THR A 603 -1.61 -15.05 9.08
CA THR A 603 -2.30 -14.11 8.19
C THR A 603 -3.42 -13.39 8.91
N MET A 604 -3.37 -12.06 8.90
CA MET A 604 -4.50 -11.18 9.25
C MET A 604 -5.37 -11.07 8.01
N ARG A 605 -6.68 -11.36 8.15
CA ARG A 605 -7.61 -11.42 7.02
C ARG A 605 -8.70 -10.38 7.20
N ILE A 606 -8.93 -9.55 6.20
CA ILE A 606 -9.95 -8.49 6.20
C ILE A 606 -10.97 -8.83 5.12
N ASP A 607 -12.19 -9.12 5.54
CA ASP A 607 -13.32 -9.50 4.68
C ASP A 607 -13.87 -8.27 3.95
N TYR A 608 -14.06 -7.16 4.69
CA TYR A 608 -14.38 -5.87 4.10
C TYR A 608 -13.85 -4.70 4.93
N ILE A 609 -13.75 -3.53 4.30
CA ILE A 609 -13.62 -2.21 4.93
C ILE A 609 -14.78 -1.35 4.45
N ARG A 610 -15.49 -0.64 5.35
CA ARG A 610 -16.62 0.23 4.99
C ARG A 610 -16.59 1.55 5.76
N ILE A 611 -17.00 2.63 5.09
CA ILE A 611 -17.20 3.97 5.69
C ILE A 611 -18.64 4.39 5.47
N TYR A 612 -19.28 4.86 6.55
CA TYR A 612 -20.63 5.40 6.57
C TYR A 612 -20.58 6.83 7.07
N GLN A 613 -21.36 7.71 6.45
CA GLN A 613 -21.38 9.13 6.76
C GLN A 613 -22.82 9.66 6.82
N GLN A 614 -23.03 10.69 7.64
CA GLN A 614 -24.30 11.42 7.75
C GLN A 614 -24.34 12.57 6.72
N GLU A 615 -25.51 13.15 6.49
CA GLU A 615 -25.64 14.29 5.58
C GLU A 615 -24.79 15.48 6.06
N GLY A 616 -23.79 15.87 5.25
CA GLY A 616 -22.89 16.99 5.51
C GLY A 616 -21.46 16.61 5.90
N ASP A 617 -21.18 15.32 6.16
CA ASP A 617 -19.80 14.83 6.26
C ASP A 617 -19.11 14.81 4.88
N GLU A 618 -17.78 14.70 4.86
CA GLU A 618 -16.98 14.82 3.65
C GLU A 618 -16.08 13.57 3.44
N LEU A 619 -16.20 12.92 2.28
CA LEU A 619 -15.31 11.83 1.82
C LEU A 619 -14.29 12.41 0.82
N THR A 620 -13.29 13.11 1.33
CA THR A 620 -12.22 13.76 0.55
C THR A 620 -11.00 14.04 1.42
N CYS A 621 -9.81 14.12 0.80
CA CYS A 621 -8.57 14.56 1.45
C CYS A 621 -8.45 16.09 1.54
N ASP A 622 -9.37 16.84 0.90
CA ASP A 622 -9.45 18.31 1.03
C ASP A 622 -10.84 18.80 1.53
N PRO A 623 -11.28 18.47 2.78
CA PRO A 623 -12.53 18.99 3.34
C PRO A 623 -12.51 20.52 3.48
N ILE A 624 -13.69 21.14 3.60
CA ILE A 624 -13.79 22.60 3.68
C ILE A 624 -13.01 23.15 4.90
N GLY A 625 -11.94 23.90 4.61
CA GLY A 625 -11.04 24.49 5.61
C GLY A 625 -9.91 23.58 6.09
N TYR A 626 -9.85 22.32 5.61
CA TYR A 626 -8.81 21.34 5.95
C TYR A 626 -8.11 20.74 4.70
N PRO A 627 -7.69 21.53 3.69
CA PRO A 627 -6.91 21.02 2.56
C PRO A 627 -5.61 20.36 3.02
N THR A 628 -5.19 19.31 2.32
CA THR A 628 -3.95 18.57 2.55
C THR A 628 -3.18 18.31 1.25
N THR A 629 -3.87 18.10 0.12
CA THR A 629 -3.24 17.65 -1.14
C THR A 629 -2.18 18.63 -1.66
N ASP A 630 -2.50 19.93 -1.73
CA ASP A 630 -1.55 20.96 -2.17
C ASP A 630 -0.38 21.13 -1.17
N TYR A 631 -0.61 20.89 0.12
CA TYR A 631 0.44 20.97 1.14
C TYR A 631 1.46 19.84 0.99
N ILE A 632 0.98 18.60 0.90
CA ILE A 632 1.77 17.39 0.68
C ILE A 632 2.58 17.51 -0.62
N LYS A 633 1.92 17.97 -1.69
CA LYS A 633 2.53 18.17 -3.02
C LYS A 633 3.65 19.21 -3.05
N ASN A 634 3.57 20.24 -2.21
CA ASN A 634 4.62 21.27 -2.09
C ASN A 634 5.78 20.82 -1.20
N HIS A 635 5.61 19.77 -0.40
CA HIS A 635 6.62 19.22 0.52
C HIS A 635 6.90 17.72 0.25
N PRO A 636 7.22 17.29 -0.98
CA PRO A 636 7.18 15.87 -1.35
C PRO A 636 8.24 15.00 -0.64
N GLU A 637 9.39 15.57 -0.27
CA GLU A 637 10.53 14.83 0.29
C GLU A 637 10.23 14.07 1.61
N PRO A 638 9.70 14.70 2.68
CA PRO A 638 9.39 14.00 3.94
C PRO A 638 8.35 12.89 3.75
N TYR A 639 7.43 13.01 2.78
CA TYR A 639 6.46 11.96 2.46
C TYR A 639 7.02 10.83 1.57
N ALA A 640 8.22 10.99 1.01
CA ALA A 640 8.86 10.05 0.10
C ALA A 640 10.16 9.41 0.65
N ASN A 641 10.75 9.95 1.71
CA ASN A 641 12.02 9.48 2.29
C ASN A 641 11.86 9.03 3.75
N ILE A 642 11.78 7.71 3.98
CA ILE A 642 11.65 7.10 5.31
C ILE A 642 12.83 7.36 6.26
N ASN A 643 13.98 7.78 5.74
CA ASN A 643 15.18 8.02 6.56
C ASN A 643 15.16 9.37 7.29
N LEU A 644 14.18 10.23 6.99
CA LEU A 644 14.03 11.53 7.62
C LEU A 644 13.14 11.39 8.86
N THR A 645 13.68 11.76 10.01
CA THR A 645 13.01 11.71 11.32
C THR A 645 12.47 13.07 11.76
N HIS A 646 13.00 14.17 11.22
CA HIS A 646 12.58 15.53 11.54
C HIS A 646 12.27 16.33 10.29
N TRP A 647 11.32 17.27 10.39
CA TRP A 647 10.90 18.13 9.28
C TRP A 647 12.06 18.95 8.70
N GLU A 648 12.93 19.46 9.57
CA GLU A 648 14.11 20.27 9.19
C GLU A 648 15.16 19.49 8.40
N GLN A 649 15.14 18.15 8.42
CA GLN A 649 16.07 17.32 7.62
C GLN A 649 15.70 17.28 6.13
N ALA A 650 14.50 17.75 5.76
CA ALA A 650 14.05 17.93 4.39
C ALA A 650 14.23 19.38 3.88
N ASP A 651 15.16 20.14 4.48
CA ASP A 651 15.43 21.56 4.19
C ASP A 651 14.21 22.51 4.36
N TYR A 652 13.15 22.09 5.06
CA TYR A 652 11.98 22.91 5.39
C TYR A 652 12.07 23.48 6.82
N SER A 653 11.80 24.78 6.97
CA SER A 653 11.78 25.44 8.28
C SER A 653 10.56 25.02 9.12
N PHE A 654 10.76 24.83 10.43
CA PHE A 654 9.65 24.72 11.37
C PHE A 654 8.91 26.07 11.48
N PRO A 655 7.60 26.18 11.15
CA PRO A 655 6.91 27.46 11.05
C PRO A 655 6.87 28.25 12.37
N GLN A 656 7.16 29.55 12.30
CA GLN A 656 7.05 30.42 13.47
C GLN A 656 5.58 30.73 13.81
N ASN A 657 5.30 31.00 15.09
CA ASN A 657 3.98 31.37 15.59
C ASN A 657 4.00 32.58 16.53
N SER A 658 2.89 33.32 16.60
CA SER A 658 2.81 34.60 17.32
C SER A 658 2.84 34.47 18.84
N PHE A 659 2.56 33.29 19.40
CA PHE A 659 2.62 33.04 20.84
C PHE A 659 4.07 32.99 21.34
N MET A 660 4.97 32.32 20.62
CA MET A 660 6.39 32.19 21.00
C MET A 660 7.30 33.26 20.39
N HIS A 661 6.99 33.79 19.19
CA HIS A 661 7.95 34.57 18.38
C HIS A 661 7.62 36.07 18.28
N GLY A 662 6.50 36.54 18.85
CA GLY A 662 6.15 37.98 18.88
C GLY A 662 5.79 38.59 17.52
N CYS A 663 5.51 37.76 16.52
CA CYS A 663 5.04 38.16 15.19
C CYS A 663 3.53 38.47 15.16
N SER A 664 3.01 38.94 14.01
CA SER A 664 1.58 38.99 13.73
C SER A 664 1.11 37.73 12.99
N SER A 665 -0.05 37.20 13.37
CA SER A 665 -0.73 36.06 12.73
C SER A 665 -2.17 36.42 12.32
N ASP A 666 -2.62 35.93 11.17
CA ASP A 666 -3.95 36.19 10.64
C ASP A 666 -5.03 35.44 11.43
N SER A 667 -5.89 36.19 12.12
CA SER A 667 -7.01 35.62 12.89
C SER A 667 -8.17 35.23 11.99
N LYS A 668 -8.35 33.91 11.80
CA LYS A 668 -9.41 33.17 11.08
C LYS A 668 -9.89 33.77 9.74
N PRO A 669 -9.81 33.04 8.61
CA PRO A 669 -10.42 33.48 7.37
C PRO A 669 -11.92 33.69 7.58
N LYS A 670 -12.37 34.96 7.48
CA LYS A 670 -13.78 35.31 7.59
C LYS A 670 -14.52 34.57 6.49
N GLY A 671 -15.28 33.54 6.89
CA GLY A 671 -16.04 32.70 5.97
C GLY A 671 -16.77 33.56 4.95
N LYS A 672 -16.53 33.28 3.66
CA LYS A 672 -17.16 34.01 2.55
C LYS A 672 -18.66 33.95 2.78
N LYS A 673 -19.26 35.07 3.22
CA LYS A 673 -20.72 35.19 3.29
C LYS A 673 -21.24 34.80 1.92
N SER A 674 -22.00 33.71 1.84
CA SER A 674 -22.68 33.37 0.60
C SER A 674 -23.50 34.59 0.21
N LYS A 675 -23.32 35.07 -1.03
CA LYS A 675 -24.18 36.12 -1.56
C LYS A 675 -25.57 35.52 -1.66
N ARG A 676 -26.37 35.74 -0.61
CA ARG A 676 -27.80 35.45 -0.56
C ARG A 676 -28.42 36.08 -1.80
N SER A 677 -28.72 35.27 -2.80
CA SER A 677 -29.30 35.73 -4.05
C SER A 677 -30.65 36.35 -3.72
N SER A 678 -30.78 37.66 -3.95
CA SER A 678 -32.04 38.35 -3.86
C SER A 678 -33.00 37.72 -4.87
N GLY A 679 -34.09 37.13 -4.37
CA GLY A 679 -35.02 36.37 -5.19
C GLY A 679 -35.55 37.18 -6.38
N THR A 680 -35.55 36.55 -7.54
CA THR A 680 -36.34 36.95 -8.71
C THR A 680 -37.25 35.76 -9.05
N PRO A 681 -38.55 35.95 -9.35
CA PRO A 681 -39.49 34.83 -9.40
C PRO A 681 -39.16 33.82 -10.51
N ALA A 682 -39.39 32.54 -10.24
CA ALA A 682 -39.21 31.48 -11.23
C ALA A 682 -40.21 31.65 -12.40
N GLY A 683 -39.68 31.83 -13.60
CA GLY A 683 -40.42 31.73 -14.86
C GLY A 683 -40.25 30.33 -15.47
N GLU A 684 -41.34 29.76 -15.95
CA GLU A 684 -41.45 28.37 -16.43
C GLU A 684 -40.60 28.06 -17.68
N TRP A 685 -39.36 27.58 -17.51
CA TRP A 685 -38.63 26.89 -18.58
C TRP A 685 -37.80 25.75 -17.99
N TRP A 686 -38.16 24.51 -18.34
CA TRP A 686 -37.32 23.29 -18.47
C TRP A 686 -38.24 22.05 -18.56
N ARG A 687 -38.87 21.88 -19.74
CA ARG A 687 -39.32 20.58 -20.26
C ARG A 687 -38.72 20.42 -21.64
N SER A 688 -38.34 19.19 -21.99
CA SER A 688 -37.34 18.85 -23.02
C SER A 688 -35.92 19.33 -22.63
N TRP A 689 -34.84 18.57 -22.87
CA TRP A 689 -34.66 17.46 -23.81
C TRP A 689 -34.22 16.14 -23.14
N PHE A 690 -34.49 15.05 -23.86
CA PHE A 690 -34.13 13.66 -23.55
C PHE A 690 -33.46 13.11 -24.83
N TRP A 691 -32.46 12.24 -24.69
CA TRP A 691 -31.70 11.57 -25.78
C TRP A 691 -30.74 12.42 -26.64
N SER A 692 -29.46 12.11 -26.54
CA SER A 692 -28.54 11.82 -27.66
C SER A 692 -27.39 10.96 -27.12
#